data_AF-A0A8S0QI56-F1
#
_entry.id   AF-A0A8S0QI56-F1
#
_cell.length_a   1.000
_cell.length_b   1.000
_cell.length_c   1.000
_cell.angle_alpha   90.00
_cell.angle_beta   90.00
_cell.angle_gamma   90.00
#
_symmetry.space_group_name_H-M   'P 1'
#
loop_
_entity.id
_entity.type
_entity.pdbx_description
1 polymer ?
#
loop_
_entity_poly.entity_id
_entity_poly.type
_entity_poly.pdbx_seq_one_letter_code
_entity_poly.pdbx_strand_id
1 'polypeptide(L)'
;MEFFNKAKAVRLKSHLDKYLVADDDEQTVRQSRNSGASKKARWTVELVEGNPHVIRLKGCNGKYLTATDEAFLLGVTGKKVLQTVPVTMKDNSVEWEPIKEGYKVKLRTKGGKFLRANGATPPWRNSITHDLPHRTATQDWVLWEVEMVDISVLDNEYISSCASSFSSEYEYSASNTRSPSITHESRENSLQSTAAPESRRPSISTSQSRWPSIASDRSSQTSGRRGGMEFFSKAKAVRFQSHLGKYLVADEDEETVRQSRNGASHKARWTVEFIEGKNTVIRLKSCHGNYLTAADEPFLLGMTGKKVLQTIPATKMDASIEWEPVKEGNCVKLMTREGKFLRANGGTPPWRNSITHDIPHRTATQNWVLWGVDIVDICISDSDLGSSFLSRTSSFSSLPEDYTGSPDTGSPIIQSRRSCNESMKQVSGMEFFKKAKSIRLKSHHDKYLTAGDNEESTIQDRAGSSNNAKWTVEFVEGVDNIIRLKSCYGKYLSASDEQFLLGVTGNKVVQTFPRKLDSSVEWEPIRDGMKIKLKTRCGDYLRANGGLPPWRNSVTHDIPHRHHDWILWDVDVVEIRQGSPPKVSQSESLEDDVNSSSFRLMSPAFPNVQPGGLSDDSPRKSEGRLIYYNVADDYGNVNDAVEGPSFQFKGHGLEELTEKLAEETGLENIIVCSRNRVNGKLYPLRLSLPPNNATMHVVVVPSTSRGSYTSCFNST
;
A
#
# COMPACT_ATOMS: atom_id res chain seq x y z
N MET A 1 -25.33 30.41 -3.75
CA MET A 1 -25.28 31.81 -4.23
C MET A 1 -25.18 32.89 -3.15
N GLU A 2 -25.82 32.81 -1.97
CA GLU A 2 -25.80 33.90 -0.95
C GLU A 2 -24.44 34.59 -0.70
N PHE A 3 -23.35 33.82 -0.52
CA PHE A 3 -21.99 34.35 -0.33
C PHE A 3 -21.42 35.03 -1.59
N PHE A 4 -21.74 34.48 -2.76
CA PHE A 4 -21.14 34.84 -4.05
C PHE A 4 -21.85 36.02 -4.73
N ASN A 5 -23.11 36.30 -4.38
CA ASN A 5 -23.83 37.48 -4.86
C ASN A 5 -23.45 38.76 -4.08
N LYS A 6 -22.87 38.62 -2.88
CA LYS A 6 -22.53 39.75 -1.99
C LYS A 6 -21.05 40.14 -2.03
N ALA A 7 -20.17 39.18 -2.31
CA ALA A 7 -18.72 39.39 -2.27
C ALA A 7 -18.11 39.41 -3.68
N LYS A 8 -17.39 40.48 -4.03
CA LYS A 8 -16.63 40.57 -5.28
C LYS A 8 -15.45 39.57 -5.32
N ALA A 9 -14.90 39.20 -4.17
CA ALA A 9 -13.89 38.15 -4.05
C ALA A 9 -14.10 37.30 -2.79
N VAL A 10 -13.58 36.07 -2.84
CA VAL A 10 -13.65 35.10 -1.75
C VAL A 10 -12.28 34.43 -1.52
N ARG A 11 -12.12 33.84 -0.34
CA ARG A 11 -11.14 32.78 -0.08
C ARG A 11 -11.90 31.50 0.26
N LEU A 12 -11.40 30.37 -0.23
CA LEU A 12 -12.00 29.06 0.02
C LEU A 12 -11.09 28.26 0.95
N LYS A 13 -11.60 27.96 2.14
CA LYS A 13 -10.89 27.25 3.21
C LYS A 13 -11.39 25.81 3.32
N SER A 14 -10.46 24.87 3.24
CA SER A 14 -10.72 23.42 3.23
C SER A 14 -10.78 22.83 4.65
N HIS A 15 -11.26 21.59 4.76
CA HIS A 15 -11.33 20.80 6.01
C HIS A 15 -10.01 20.62 6.80
N LEU A 16 -8.86 21.06 6.25
CA LEU A 16 -7.52 20.95 6.87
C LEU A 16 -6.97 22.28 7.41
N ASP A 17 -7.84 23.30 7.49
CA ASP A 17 -7.51 24.71 7.73
C ASP A 17 -6.42 25.21 6.76
N LYS A 18 -6.69 25.00 5.46
CA LYS A 18 -5.85 25.47 4.35
C LYS A 18 -6.69 26.12 3.27
N TYR A 19 -6.15 27.18 2.70
CA TYR A 19 -6.78 27.93 1.61
C TYR A 19 -6.49 27.32 0.25
N LEU A 20 -7.44 27.43 -0.68
CA LEU A 20 -7.24 27.22 -2.11
C LEU A 20 -6.36 28.35 -2.68
N VAL A 21 -5.23 27.98 -3.26
CA VAL A 21 -4.19 28.91 -3.72
C VAL A 21 -3.79 28.64 -5.16
N ALA A 22 -3.71 29.72 -5.94
CA ALA A 22 -3.03 29.80 -7.24
C ALA A 22 -1.52 29.62 -7.05
N ASP A 23 -0.90 28.65 -7.73
CA ASP A 23 0.54 28.42 -7.57
C ASP A 23 1.40 29.29 -8.49
N ASP A 24 2.70 29.35 -8.21
CA ASP A 24 3.67 30.20 -8.91
C ASP A 24 4.05 29.69 -10.31
N ASP A 25 3.65 28.47 -10.67
CA ASP A 25 3.74 27.95 -12.05
C ASP A 25 2.63 28.47 -12.97
N GLU A 26 1.67 29.22 -12.41
CA GLU A 26 0.46 29.73 -13.06
C GLU A 26 -0.39 28.66 -13.80
N GLN A 27 -0.26 27.38 -13.44
CA GLN A 27 -0.99 26.27 -14.02
C GLN A 27 -1.67 25.42 -12.95
N THR A 28 -1.06 25.23 -11.77
CA THR A 28 -1.58 24.35 -10.73
C THR A 28 -2.31 25.12 -9.64
N VAL A 29 -3.24 24.43 -8.99
CA VAL A 29 -3.90 24.91 -7.77
C VAL A 29 -3.64 23.93 -6.63
N ARG A 30 -3.32 24.50 -5.46
CA ARG A 30 -2.98 23.72 -4.26
C ARG A 30 -3.55 24.31 -2.98
N GLN A 31 -3.43 23.54 -1.91
CA GLN A 31 -3.72 23.99 -0.56
C GLN A 31 -2.49 24.61 0.11
N SER A 32 -2.68 25.68 0.88
CA SER A 32 -1.62 26.29 1.70
C SER A 32 -2.14 26.77 3.06
N ARG A 33 -1.30 26.66 4.11
CA ARG A 33 -1.57 27.26 5.43
C ARG A 33 -1.15 28.72 5.50
N ASN A 34 0.01 29.08 4.94
CA ASN A 34 0.63 30.41 5.09
C ASN A 34 0.07 31.44 4.10
N SER A 35 -1.23 31.37 3.79
CA SER A 35 -1.81 32.09 2.65
C SER A 35 -3.13 32.80 2.94
N GLY A 36 -3.61 32.79 4.20
CA GLY A 36 -4.84 33.50 4.60
C GLY A 36 -4.82 35.01 4.31
N ALA A 37 -3.65 35.66 4.27
CA ALA A 37 -3.51 37.05 3.85
C ALA A 37 -3.01 37.24 2.40
N SER A 38 -2.64 36.16 1.70
CA SER A 38 -1.97 36.23 0.39
C SER A 38 -2.93 36.56 -0.75
N LYS A 39 -2.49 37.41 -1.68
CA LYS A 39 -3.19 37.65 -2.96
C LYS A 39 -3.46 36.35 -3.73
N LYS A 40 -2.58 35.34 -3.59
CA LYS A 40 -2.70 34.01 -4.24
C LYS A 40 -3.87 33.15 -3.74
N ALA A 41 -4.40 33.43 -2.55
CA ALA A 41 -5.57 32.74 -1.99
C ALA A 41 -6.90 33.41 -2.35
N ARG A 42 -6.86 34.60 -2.96
CA ARG A 42 -8.04 35.40 -3.29
C ARG A 42 -8.52 35.07 -4.70
N TRP A 43 -9.79 34.71 -4.79
CA TRP A 43 -10.48 34.41 -6.04
C TRP A 43 -11.59 35.44 -6.27
N THR A 44 -11.48 36.21 -7.35
CA THR A 44 -12.55 37.10 -7.80
C THR A 44 -13.70 36.25 -8.33
N VAL A 45 -14.93 36.63 -7.98
CA VAL A 45 -16.15 35.93 -8.37
C VAL A 45 -16.73 36.64 -9.58
N GLU A 46 -16.76 35.96 -10.73
CA GLU A 46 -17.46 36.42 -11.93
C GLU A 46 -18.74 35.59 -12.10
N LEU A 47 -19.89 36.26 -12.23
CA LEU A 47 -21.19 35.60 -12.47
C LEU A 47 -21.34 35.28 -13.96
N VAL A 48 -21.95 34.12 -14.29
CA VAL A 48 -22.17 33.74 -15.69
C VAL A 48 -23.43 34.41 -16.23
N GLU A 49 -23.27 35.20 -17.29
CA GLU A 49 -24.39 35.84 -17.99
C GLU A 49 -25.36 34.78 -18.54
N GLY A 50 -26.65 34.94 -18.24
CA GLY A 50 -27.69 33.96 -18.57
C GLY A 50 -27.78 32.74 -17.63
N ASN A 51 -26.88 32.55 -16.65
CA ASN A 51 -26.98 31.47 -15.67
C ASN A 51 -26.61 31.93 -14.24
N PRO A 52 -27.57 32.48 -13.47
CA PRO A 52 -27.32 33.10 -12.15
C PRO A 52 -27.00 32.09 -11.03
N HIS A 53 -26.97 30.78 -11.31
CA HIS A 53 -26.60 29.75 -10.34
C HIS A 53 -25.15 29.28 -10.49
N VAL A 54 -24.43 29.78 -11.49
CA VAL A 54 -23.08 29.38 -11.84
C VAL A 54 -22.11 30.56 -11.70
N ILE A 55 -20.93 30.27 -11.18
CA ILE A 55 -19.84 31.23 -11.01
C ILE A 55 -18.57 30.77 -11.74
N ARG A 56 -17.73 31.73 -12.07
CA ARG A 56 -16.34 31.52 -12.49
C ARG A 56 -15.44 32.13 -11.41
N LEU A 57 -14.40 31.40 -11.04
CA LEU A 57 -13.43 31.83 -10.02
C LEU A 57 -12.11 32.20 -10.68
N LYS A 58 -11.73 33.46 -10.56
CA LYS A 58 -10.53 34.03 -11.21
C LYS A 58 -9.46 34.34 -10.17
N GLY A 59 -8.29 33.72 -10.33
CA GLY A 59 -7.15 33.90 -9.43
C GLY A 59 -6.43 35.23 -9.65
N CYS A 60 -5.47 35.54 -8.79
CA CYS A 60 -4.67 36.78 -8.89
C CYS A 60 -3.91 36.94 -10.21
N ASN A 61 -3.58 35.84 -10.90
CA ASN A 61 -2.86 35.84 -12.17
C ASN A 61 -3.81 36.00 -13.39
N GLY A 62 -5.07 36.41 -13.17
CA GLY A 62 -6.08 36.59 -14.23
C GLY A 62 -6.65 35.29 -14.82
N LYS A 63 -6.08 34.14 -14.50
CA LYS A 63 -6.51 32.79 -14.92
C LYS A 63 -7.67 32.26 -14.07
N TYR A 64 -8.49 31.41 -14.67
CA TYR A 64 -9.69 30.82 -14.07
C TYR A 64 -9.40 29.45 -13.45
N LEU A 65 -10.19 29.07 -12.44
CA LEU A 65 -10.17 27.73 -11.85
C LEU A 65 -10.89 26.75 -12.78
N THR A 66 -10.17 25.78 -13.33
CA THR A 66 -10.63 24.95 -14.46
C THR A 66 -10.64 23.47 -14.12
N ALA A 67 -11.78 22.79 -14.29
CA ALA A 67 -11.93 21.35 -14.15
C ALA A 67 -11.59 20.62 -15.45
N THR A 68 -10.51 19.82 -15.48
CA THR A 68 -10.05 19.15 -16.70
C THR A 68 -10.35 17.64 -16.70
N ASP A 69 -10.67 17.04 -17.84
CA ASP A 69 -10.95 15.61 -17.89
C ASP A 69 -9.72 14.68 -17.68
N GLU A 70 -8.51 15.23 -17.52
CA GLU A 70 -7.30 14.50 -17.17
C GLU A 70 -7.34 13.88 -15.77
N ALA A 71 -6.89 12.62 -15.64
CA ALA A 71 -6.63 12.01 -14.35
C ALA A 71 -5.51 12.76 -13.60
N PHE A 72 -5.63 12.89 -12.28
CA PHE A 72 -4.57 13.52 -11.47
C PHE A 72 -3.28 12.71 -11.53
N LEU A 73 -3.37 11.40 -11.26
CA LEU A 73 -2.31 10.41 -11.35
C LEU A 73 -2.92 9.05 -11.73
N LEU A 74 -2.13 8.21 -12.42
CA LEU A 74 -2.54 6.85 -12.77
C LEU A 74 -2.80 6.04 -11.48
N GLY A 75 -3.96 5.40 -11.39
CA GLY A 75 -4.37 4.61 -10.21
C GLY A 75 -4.84 5.42 -9.00
N VAL A 76 -4.93 6.76 -9.07
CA VAL A 76 -5.44 7.63 -7.99
C VAL A 76 -6.79 8.23 -8.38
N THR A 77 -7.73 8.33 -7.44
CA THR A 77 -9.05 8.91 -7.71
C THR A 77 -9.01 10.43 -7.82
N GLY A 78 -9.87 10.99 -8.67
CA GLY A 78 -9.99 12.42 -8.91
C GLY A 78 -9.22 12.92 -10.12
N LYS A 79 -9.82 13.89 -10.80
CA LYS A 79 -9.29 14.54 -12.00
C LYS A 79 -8.62 15.87 -11.66
N LYS A 80 -7.69 16.33 -12.50
CA LYS A 80 -6.95 17.59 -12.25
C LYS A 80 -7.89 18.79 -12.19
N VAL A 81 -7.45 19.81 -11.47
CA VAL A 81 -7.99 21.17 -11.52
C VAL A 81 -6.80 22.09 -11.73
N LEU A 82 -6.90 22.99 -12.70
CA LEU A 82 -5.81 23.83 -13.19
C LEU A 82 -6.19 25.32 -13.16
N GLN A 83 -5.23 26.17 -13.49
CA GLN A 83 -5.42 27.56 -13.84
C GLN A 83 -5.29 27.74 -15.34
N THR A 84 -6.37 28.07 -16.05
CA THR A 84 -6.31 28.31 -17.51
C THR A 84 -6.94 29.64 -17.89
N VAL A 85 -6.59 30.13 -19.08
CA VAL A 85 -7.37 31.16 -19.77
C VAL A 85 -8.36 30.42 -20.67
N PRO A 86 -9.68 30.58 -20.51
CA PRO A 86 -10.65 29.91 -21.36
C PRO A 86 -10.55 30.43 -22.80
N VAL A 87 -10.38 29.53 -23.76
CA VAL A 87 -10.23 29.87 -25.20
C VAL A 87 -11.52 30.48 -25.75
N THR A 88 -12.67 30.14 -25.18
CA THR A 88 -13.96 30.80 -25.44
C THR A 88 -14.75 31.00 -24.16
N MET A 89 -15.53 32.07 -24.07
CA MET A 89 -16.43 32.35 -22.93
C MET A 89 -17.62 31.37 -22.80
N LYS A 90 -17.66 30.31 -23.62
CA LYS A 90 -18.62 29.19 -23.55
C LYS A 90 -18.00 27.92 -22.96
N ASP A 91 -16.74 27.98 -22.51
CA ASP A 91 -16.06 26.85 -21.91
C ASP A 91 -16.66 26.51 -20.54
N ASN A 92 -17.40 25.40 -20.48
CA ASN A 92 -18.07 24.91 -19.28
C ASN A 92 -17.08 24.35 -18.23
N SER A 93 -15.78 24.24 -18.54
CA SER A 93 -14.77 23.71 -17.62
C SER A 93 -14.34 24.69 -16.53
N VAL A 94 -14.54 26.01 -16.74
CA VAL A 94 -14.29 27.07 -15.74
C VAL A 94 -15.52 27.37 -14.86
N GLU A 95 -16.61 26.66 -15.08
CA GLU A 95 -17.92 26.93 -14.49
C GLU A 95 -18.21 26.04 -13.29
N TRP A 96 -18.54 26.67 -12.17
CA TRP A 96 -18.80 26.02 -10.89
C TRP A 96 -20.15 26.45 -10.32
N GLU A 97 -20.96 25.49 -9.89
CA GLU A 97 -22.25 25.71 -9.25
C GLU A 97 -22.10 25.60 -7.72
N PRO A 98 -22.32 26.68 -6.95
CA PRO A 98 -22.13 26.67 -5.50
C PRO A 98 -23.37 26.17 -4.73
N ILE A 99 -23.27 24.94 -4.22
CA ILE A 99 -24.30 24.28 -3.41
C ILE A 99 -24.00 24.50 -1.92
N LYS A 100 -24.93 25.10 -1.18
CA LYS A 100 -24.80 25.39 0.26
C LYS A 100 -25.15 24.15 1.10
N GLU A 101 -24.35 23.87 2.12
CA GLU A 101 -24.52 22.75 3.04
C GLU A 101 -24.13 23.19 4.45
N GLY A 102 -25.14 23.58 5.23
CA GLY A 102 -24.95 24.33 6.47
C GLY A 102 -24.23 25.65 6.23
N TYR A 103 -23.08 25.83 6.88
CA TYR A 103 -22.20 27.00 6.75
C TYR A 103 -21.10 26.82 5.68
N LYS A 104 -21.04 25.66 5.01
CA LYS A 104 -20.03 25.35 3.99
C LYS A 104 -20.67 25.25 2.60
N VAL A 105 -19.83 25.18 1.58
CA VAL A 105 -20.21 25.13 0.18
C VAL A 105 -19.49 23.98 -0.52
N LYS A 106 -20.23 23.22 -1.33
CA LYS A 106 -19.69 22.33 -2.38
C LYS A 106 -19.70 23.08 -3.71
N LEU A 107 -18.60 23.04 -4.45
CA LEU A 107 -18.53 23.60 -5.81
C LEU A 107 -18.66 22.45 -6.81
N ARG A 108 -19.78 22.42 -7.56
CA ARG A 108 -20.13 21.36 -8.53
C ARG A 108 -19.74 21.77 -9.95
N THR A 109 -19.11 20.86 -10.68
CA THR A 109 -18.87 20.96 -12.13
C THR A 109 -20.11 20.56 -12.91
N LYS A 110 -20.23 20.97 -14.18
CA LYS A 110 -21.32 20.54 -15.08
C LYS A 110 -21.46 19.01 -15.19
N GLY A 111 -20.37 18.26 -15.04
CA GLY A 111 -20.34 16.79 -14.99
C GLY A 111 -20.72 16.17 -13.64
N GLY A 112 -21.30 16.93 -12.71
CA GLY A 112 -21.80 16.45 -11.41
C GLY A 112 -20.72 16.19 -10.34
N LYS A 113 -19.44 16.32 -10.67
CA LYS A 113 -18.30 16.14 -9.75
C LYS A 113 -18.02 17.40 -8.93
N PHE A 114 -17.42 17.26 -7.76
CA PHE A 114 -17.19 18.35 -6.82
C PHE A 114 -15.71 18.69 -6.64
N LEU A 115 -15.40 19.98 -6.41
CA LEU A 115 -14.06 20.45 -6.06
C LEU A 115 -13.61 19.83 -4.73
N ARG A 116 -12.54 19.02 -4.77
CA ARG A 116 -12.01 18.22 -3.65
C ARG A 116 -10.62 18.67 -3.24
N ALA A 117 -10.46 18.83 -1.93
CA ALA A 117 -9.26 19.31 -1.26
C ALA A 117 -8.50 18.15 -0.61
N ASN A 118 -7.29 17.80 -1.07
CA ASN A 118 -6.69 16.49 -0.75
C ASN A 118 -5.69 16.52 0.42
N GLY A 119 -5.99 15.75 1.48
CA GLY A 119 -5.21 15.75 2.73
C GLY A 119 -4.13 14.67 2.91
N ALA A 120 -4.00 13.74 1.96
CA ALA A 120 -3.29 12.48 2.14
C ALA A 120 -1.74 12.58 2.11
N THR A 121 -1.05 11.55 1.62
CA THR A 121 0.41 11.54 1.38
C THR A 121 0.76 12.22 0.05
N PRO A 122 1.97 12.80 -0.11
CA PRO A 122 2.45 13.27 -1.41
C PRO A 122 2.47 12.11 -2.43
N PRO A 123 2.30 12.39 -3.73
CA PRO A 123 2.02 13.70 -4.35
C PRO A 123 0.58 14.23 -4.14
N TRP A 124 -0.34 13.41 -3.63
CA TRP A 124 -1.75 13.77 -3.45
C TRP A 124 -1.96 14.82 -2.33
N ARG A 125 -1.07 14.89 -1.34
CA ARG A 125 -1.07 15.91 -0.28
C ARG A 125 -1.09 17.34 -0.82
N ASN A 126 -2.01 18.15 -0.31
CA ASN A 126 -2.22 19.55 -0.70
C ASN A 126 -2.68 19.76 -2.14
N SER A 127 -2.88 18.71 -2.94
CA SER A 127 -3.40 18.88 -4.31
C SER A 127 -4.88 19.24 -4.30
N ILE A 128 -5.34 19.83 -5.40
CA ILE A 128 -6.75 20.08 -5.69
C ILE A 128 -7.14 19.23 -6.89
N THR A 129 -8.29 18.57 -6.76
CA THR A 129 -8.86 17.70 -7.80
C THR A 129 -10.35 17.91 -7.84
N HIS A 130 -11.05 17.37 -8.83
CA HIS A 130 -12.50 17.24 -8.76
C HIS A 130 -12.93 15.78 -8.92
N ASP A 131 -13.90 15.34 -8.12
CA ASP A 131 -14.32 13.94 -8.03
C ASP A 131 -15.72 13.78 -7.41
N LEU A 132 -16.26 12.56 -7.41
CA LEU A 132 -17.40 12.19 -6.58
C LEU A 132 -16.90 11.62 -5.23
N PRO A 133 -17.43 12.06 -4.07
CA PRO A 133 -17.04 11.50 -2.78
C PRO A 133 -17.67 10.12 -2.57
N HIS A 134 -16.97 9.07 -3.02
CA HIS A 134 -17.43 7.67 -2.96
C HIS A 134 -17.40 7.02 -1.56
N ARG A 135 -16.91 7.71 -0.52
CA ARG A 135 -16.78 7.17 0.85
C ARG A 135 -17.17 8.22 1.88
N THR A 136 -17.82 7.79 2.96
CA THR A 136 -18.21 8.62 4.12
C THR A 136 -17.05 9.46 4.66
N ALA A 137 -15.88 8.86 4.84
CA ALA A 137 -14.65 9.52 5.32
C ALA A 137 -13.99 10.52 4.34
N THR A 138 -14.63 10.83 3.21
CA THR A 138 -14.16 11.83 2.23
C THR A 138 -15.23 12.85 1.85
N GLN A 139 -16.41 12.81 2.48
CA GLN A 139 -17.52 13.73 2.19
C GLN A 139 -17.22 15.17 2.61
N ASP A 140 -16.40 15.36 3.64
CA ASP A 140 -15.91 16.65 4.12
C ASP A 140 -14.81 17.25 3.23
N TRP A 141 -14.15 16.44 2.38
CA TRP A 141 -13.06 16.91 1.52
C TRP A 141 -13.53 17.80 0.36
N VAL A 142 -14.83 17.77 0.07
CA VAL A 142 -15.47 18.64 -0.93
C VAL A 142 -16.20 19.84 -0.30
N LEU A 143 -16.17 19.96 1.04
CA LEU A 143 -16.74 21.09 1.76
C LEU A 143 -15.73 22.22 1.93
N TRP A 144 -16.13 23.41 1.50
CA TRP A 144 -15.35 24.63 1.58
C TRP A 144 -16.05 25.67 2.47
N GLU A 145 -15.33 26.20 3.44
CA GLU A 145 -15.71 27.41 4.17
C GLU A 145 -15.38 28.62 3.29
N VAL A 146 -16.33 29.56 3.16
CA VAL A 146 -16.22 30.71 2.25
C VAL A 146 -16.00 31.98 3.07
N GLU A 147 -14.79 32.51 3.02
CA GLU A 147 -14.47 33.81 3.60
C GLU A 147 -14.67 34.90 2.54
N MET A 148 -15.57 35.85 2.81
CA MET A 148 -15.80 37.00 1.93
C MET A 148 -14.66 38.02 2.08
N VAL A 149 -14.13 38.52 0.98
CA VAL A 149 -13.07 39.54 0.96
C VAL A 149 -13.61 40.82 0.36
N ASP A 150 -13.62 41.89 1.14
CA ASP A 150 -13.91 43.22 0.62
C ASP A 150 -12.71 43.72 -0.22
N ILE A 151 -12.99 44.19 -1.43
CA ILE A 151 -11.98 44.68 -2.39
C ILE A 151 -11.80 46.20 -2.28
N SER A 152 -12.75 46.93 -1.66
CA SER A 152 -12.77 48.40 -1.59
C SER A 152 -11.56 49.04 -0.91
N VAL A 153 -10.69 48.25 -0.26
CA VAL A 153 -9.47 48.69 0.42
C VAL A 153 -8.23 48.71 -0.50
N LEU A 154 -8.31 48.20 -1.75
CA LEU A 154 -7.12 47.89 -2.56
C LEU A 154 -6.95 48.65 -3.88
N ASP A 155 -7.88 49.54 -4.26
CA ASP A 155 -7.69 50.38 -5.45
C ASP A 155 -6.50 51.36 -5.30
N ASN A 156 -6.03 51.61 -4.07
CA ASN A 156 -4.83 52.41 -3.77
C ASN A 156 -3.49 51.73 -4.11
N GLU A 157 -3.40 50.39 -4.13
CA GLU A 157 -2.13 49.72 -4.48
C GLU A 157 -1.85 49.74 -6.00
N TYR A 158 -2.90 49.77 -6.83
CA TYR A 158 -2.75 49.73 -8.30
C TYR A 158 -2.12 51.02 -8.85
N ILE A 159 -2.35 52.16 -8.19
CA ILE A 159 -1.75 53.45 -8.56
C ILE A 159 -0.26 53.49 -8.19
N SER A 160 0.14 52.86 -7.08
CA SER A 160 1.53 52.89 -6.60
C SER A 160 2.51 52.11 -7.48
N SER A 161 2.09 51.01 -8.12
CA SER A 161 2.95 50.26 -9.05
C SER A 161 3.24 51.02 -10.35
N CYS A 162 2.26 51.77 -10.86
CA CYS A 162 2.37 52.50 -12.13
C CYS A 162 3.34 53.68 -12.04
N ALA A 163 3.43 54.34 -10.89
CA ALA A 163 4.32 55.47 -10.65
C ALA A 163 5.82 55.09 -10.58
N SER A 164 6.15 53.81 -10.42
CA SER A 164 7.54 53.34 -10.23
C SER A 164 8.31 53.07 -11.54
N SER A 165 7.64 53.09 -12.70
CA SER A 165 8.24 52.68 -13.98
C SER A 165 8.51 53.81 -14.98
N PHE A 166 8.14 55.06 -14.66
CA PHE A 166 8.39 56.22 -15.54
C PHE A 166 8.68 57.48 -14.72
N SER A 167 9.96 57.83 -14.57
CA SER A 167 10.47 59.22 -14.49
C SER A 167 12.00 59.22 -14.45
N SER A 168 12.62 59.38 -15.62
CA SER A 168 13.98 59.91 -15.75
C SER A 168 13.87 61.35 -16.25
N GLU A 169 14.38 62.30 -15.46
CA GLU A 169 14.81 63.67 -15.79
C GLU A 169 13.94 64.52 -16.74
N TYR A 170 13.43 65.67 -16.25
CA TYR A 170 14.02 67.00 -16.53
C TYR A 170 13.31 68.09 -15.69
N GLU A 171 14.01 69.18 -15.39
CA GLU A 171 13.52 70.29 -14.57
C GLU A 171 12.50 71.18 -15.30
N TYR A 172 11.53 71.74 -14.54
CA TYR A 172 11.23 73.17 -14.63
C TYR A 172 10.55 73.70 -13.35
N SER A 173 10.87 74.93 -12.96
CA SER A 173 10.37 75.56 -11.73
C SER A 173 9.06 76.33 -11.94
N ALA A 174 8.10 76.23 -11.01
CA ALA A 174 7.09 77.27 -10.76
C ALA A 174 6.40 77.16 -9.37
N SER A 175 6.56 78.24 -8.62
CA SER A 175 5.92 78.69 -7.35
C SER A 175 4.45 78.37 -7.01
N ASN A 176 4.17 78.40 -5.69
CA ASN A 176 2.91 78.77 -5.00
C ASN A 176 1.74 77.72 -4.99
N THR A 177 0.93 77.55 -3.92
CA THR A 177 0.66 78.43 -2.75
C THR A 177 0.09 77.67 -1.51
N ARG A 178 0.46 78.14 -0.30
CA ARG A 178 -0.41 78.33 0.91
C ARG A 178 -1.05 77.13 1.66
N SER A 179 -0.55 76.87 2.88
CA SER A 179 -1.22 76.18 4.01
C SER A 179 -2.31 77.07 4.67
N PRO A 180 -3.21 76.54 5.55
CA PRO A 180 -2.90 76.13 6.95
C PRO A 180 -3.53 74.77 7.35
N SER A 181 -3.00 73.89 8.21
CA SER A 181 -2.42 73.98 9.57
C SER A 181 -3.41 74.30 10.71
N ILE A 182 -3.81 73.28 11.47
CA ILE A 182 -4.34 73.38 12.85
C ILE A 182 -3.64 72.29 13.71
N THR A 183 -3.29 72.66 14.95
CA THR A 183 -2.37 71.99 15.89
C THR A 183 -3.06 71.34 17.11
N HIS A 184 -2.24 70.70 17.97
CA HIS A 184 -2.50 70.13 19.32
C HIS A 184 -3.00 68.66 19.39
N GLU A 185 -2.44 67.75 20.21
CA GLU A 185 -1.16 67.77 20.96
C GLU A 185 -0.70 66.37 21.50
N SER A 186 0.32 66.40 22.37
CA SER A 186 0.82 65.49 23.44
C SER A 186 0.00 64.23 23.86
N ARG A 187 0.58 63.17 24.45
CA ARG A 187 1.77 63.09 25.34
C ARG A 187 2.31 61.66 25.50
N GLU A 188 3.60 61.50 25.79
CA GLU A 188 4.23 60.22 26.18
C GLU A 188 3.95 59.86 27.65
N ASN A 189 4.10 58.57 28.00
CA ASN A 189 4.70 58.18 29.29
C ASN A 189 5.21 56.71 29.26
N SER A 190 6.40 56.51 29.82
CA SER A 190 7.05 55.23 30.07
C SER A 190 7.50 55.20 31.54
N LEU A 191 7.53 54.04 32.20
CA LEU A 191 8.27 53.84 33.47
C LEU A 191 8.58 52.35 33.75
N GLN A 192 9.51 52.10 34.68
CA GLN A 192 10.33 50.88 34.74
C GLN A 192 10.25 50.08 36.08
N SER A 193 10.48 48.76 35.98
CA SER A 193 11.35 47.90 36.83
C SER A 193 11.07 47.59 38.33
N THR A 194 11.77 46.54 38.80
CA THR A 194 12.14 46.08 40.17
C THR A 194 11.57 44.72 40.65
N ALA A 195 12.22 44.10 41.67
CA ALA A 195 12.77 42.74 41.56
C ALA A 195 12.94 41.90 42.87
N ALA A 196 12.77 40.55 42.76
CA ALA A 196 13.34 39.43 43.58
C ALA A 196 13.07 39.38 45.13
N PRO A 197 13.50 38.36 45.94
CA PRO A 197 14.00 36.97 45.69
C PRO A 197 13.44 35.82 46.65
N GLU A 198 13.98 34.58 46.53
CA GLU A 198 14.01 33.41 47.49
C GLU A 198 12.71 32.64 47.88
N SER A 199 12.69 31.33 48.29
CA SER A 199 13.72 30.39 48.80
C SER A 199 13.61 28.90 48.31
N ARG A 200 14.10 27.86 49.05
CA ARG A 200 14.66 26.58 48.53
C ARG A 200 14.18 25.23 49.17
N ARG A 201 13.96 24.20 48.31
CA ARG A 201 14.35 22.73 48.44
C ARG A 201 13.76 21.84 49.57
N PRO A 202 13.99 20.47 49.61
CA PRO A 202 14.53 19.51 48.61
C PRO A 202 13.65 18.25 48.32
N SER A 203 13.85 17.54 47.19
CA SER A 203 14.36 16.13 47.06
C SER A 203 13.60 15.38 45.92
N ILE A 204 13.91 14.18 45.36
CA ILE A 204 15.13 13.35 45.13
C ILE A 204 14.90 12.42 43.88
N SER A 205 15.94 11.78 43.32
CA SER A 205 16.09 10.74 42.26
C SER A 205 14.84 10.08 41.60
N THR A 206 14.83 9.72 40.30
CA THR A 206 15.79 8.81 39.61
C THR A 206 16.15 9.19 38.16
N SER A 207 17.29 8.67 37.67
CA SER A 207 17.96 9.02 36.42
C SER A 207 17.57 8.19 35.18
N GLN A 208 17.37 8.86 34.04
CA GLN A 208 17.46 8.26 32.70
C GLN A 208 18.43 9.06 31.82
N SER A 209 19.41 8.38 31.22
CA SER A 209 20.42 8.98 30.35
C SER A 209 19.88 9.24 28.94
N ARG A 210 19.52 10.48 28.63
CA ARG A 210 19.15 10.94 27.28
C ARG A 210 20.38 11.52 26.57
N TRP A 211 20.63 11.12 25.33
CA TRP A 211 21.75 11.63 24.52
C TRP A 211 21.58 13.13 24.19
N PRO A 212 22.68 13.89 23.97
CA PRO A 212 22.64 15.35 24.04
C PRO A 212 22.01 16.00 22.80
N SER A 213 21.23 17.06 23.04
CA SER A 213 20.72 17.95 21.99
C SER A 213 21.84 18.84 21.46
N ILE A 214 21.95 18.99 20.14
CA ILE A 214 22.91 19.90 19.50
C ILE A 214 22.49 21.34 19.78
N ALA A 215 23.21 22.02 20.67
CA ALA A 215 23.22 23.46 20.74
C ALA A 215 24.09 24.01 19.59
N SER A 216 23.63 25.08 18.94
CA SER A 216 24.39 25.78 17.93
C SER A 216 25.46 26.64 18.59
N ASP A 217 26.73 26.43 18.25
CA ASP A 217 27.78 27.40 18.56
C ASP A 217 28.50 27.83 17.28
N ARG A 218 28.60 29.14 17.08
CA ARG A 218 29.25 29.74 15.90
C ARG A 218 30.74 29.85 16.17
N SER A 219 31.55 29.03 15.50
CA SER A 219 32.94 29.40 15.23
C SER A 219 33.25 29.27 13.73
N SER A 220 33.73 30.36 13.17
CA SER A 220 34.11 30.47 11.76
C SER A 220 35.54 29.95 11.58
N GLN A 221 35.69 28.68 11.18
CA GLN A 221 36.94 28.15 10.67
C GLN A 221 36.73 27.47 9.32
N THR A 222 37.55 27.87 8.36
CA THR A 222 37.62 27.35 6.99
C THR A 222 38.02 25.87 7.01
N SER A 223 37.06 24.97 6.82
CA SER A 223 37.33 23.53 6.75
C SER A 223 37.65 23.09 5.32
N GLY A 224 38.94 22.86 5.03
CA GLY A 224 39.35 22.15 3.81
C GLY A 224 38.69 20.78 3.72
N ARG A 225 38.36 20.33 2.50
CA ARG A 225 37.79 18.99 2.25
C ARG A 225 38.69 17.91 2.87
N ARG A 226 38.24 17.27 3.95
CA ARG A 226 38.88 16.03 4.44
C ARG A 226 38.39 14.86 3.60
N GLY A 227 39.32 14.21 2.90
CA GLY A 227 39.02 13.06 2.06
C GLY A 227 38.48 11.89 2.89
N GLY A 228 37.42 11.24 2.40
CA GLY A 228 36.80 10.07 3.03
C GLY A 228 37.49 8.75 2.76
N MET A 229 38.63 8.75 2.05
CA MET A 229 39.40 7.54 1.71
C MET A 229 39.88 6.75 2.94
N GLU A 230 39.99 7.39 4.11
CA GLU A 230 40.32 6.72 5.37
C GLU A 230 39.36 5.55 5.70
N PHE A 231 38.05 5.67 5.42
CA PHE A 231 37.05 4.61 5.63
C PHE A 231 37.28 3.38 4.75
N PHE A 232 37.98 3.54 3.62
CA PHE A 232 38.19 2.49 2.63
C PHE A 232 39.61 1.93 2.65
N SER A 233 40.59 2.69 3.15
CA SER A 233 42.03 2.38 3.13
C SER A 233 42.45 0.97 3.62
N LYS A 234 41.62 0.32 4.43
CA LYS A 234 41.84 -1.06 4.93
C LYS A 234 40.74 -2.05 4.52
N ALA A 235 39.72 -1.59 3.80
CA ALA A 235 38.51 -2.34 3.51
C ALA A 235 38.56 -2.97 2.11
N LYS A 236 38.43 -4.29 2.07
CA LYS A 236 38.23 -5.08 0.84
C LYS A 236 36.75 -5.09 0.43
N ALA A 237 35.86 -5.17 1.42
CA ALA A 237 34.42 -5.06 1.23
C ALA A 237 33.75 -4.26 2.35
N VAL A 238 32.74 -3.48 1.98
CA VAL A 238 31.99 -2.58 2.87
C VAL A 238 30.48 -2.77 2.74
N ARG A 239 29.72 -2.27 3.72
CA ARG A 239 28.28 -2.01 3.62
C ARG A 239 28.02 -0.55 3.93
N PHE A 240 27.08 0.05 3.22
CA PHE A 240 26.67 1.44 3.44
C PHE A 240 25.34 1.51 4.17
N GLN A 241 25.32 2.06 5.38
CA GLN A 241 24.12 2.23 6.18
C GLN A 241 23.55 3.66 6.01
N SER A 242 22.30 3.80 5.59
CA SER A 242 21.61 5.09 5.47
C SER A 242 21.05 5.58 6.81
N HIS A 243 20.72 6.86 6.87
CA HIS A 243 20.03 7.51 8.00
C HIS A 243 18.70 6.86 8.48
N LEU A 244 18.18 5.85 7.77
CA LEU A 244 16.98 5.07 8.15
C LEU A 244 17.31 3.73 8.84
N GLY A 245 18.59 3.44 9.12
CA GLY A 245 19.04 2.13 9.60
C GLY A 245 18.76 1.04 8.56
N LYS A 246 19.14 1.31 7.31
CA LYS A 246 19.00 0.41 6.15
C LYS A 246 20.29 0.41 5.35
N TYR A 247 20.55 -0.66 4.63
CA TYR A 247 21.76 -0.86 3.86
C TYR A 247 21.52 -0.66 2.37
N LEU A 248 22.53 -0.13 1.67
CA LEU A 248 22.61 -0.10 0.22
C LEU A 248 22.70 -1.53 -0.33
N VAL A 249 21.72 -1.94 -1.13
CA VAL A 249 21.54 -3.32 -1.59
C VAL A 249 21.34 -3.35 -3.10
N ALA A 250 22.15 -4.16 -3.76
CA ALA A 250 21.94 -4.60 -5.15
C ALA A 250 20.70 -5.49 -5.24
N ASP A 251 19.79 -5.22 -6.17
CA ASP A 251 18.62 -6.09 -6.38
C ASP A 251 18.91 -7.28 -7.31
N GLU A 252 18.02 -8.28 -7.29
CA GLU A 252 18.10 -9.52 -8.10
C GLU A 252 17.91 -9.30 -9.59
N ASP A 253 17.41 -8.13 -10.00
CA ASP A 253 17.25 -7.76 -11.41
C ASP A 253 18.58 -7.39 -12.09
N GLU A 254 19.69 -7.43 -11.33
CA GLU A 254 21.03 -7.05 -11.75
C GLU A 254 21.19 -5.61 -12.29
N GLU A 255 20.14 -4.78 -12.21
CA GLU A 255 20.04 -3.43 -12.77
C GLU A 255 19.78 -2.37 -11.68
N THR A 256 18.93 -2.64 -10.70
CA THR A 256 18.47 -1.62 -9.74
C THR A 256 19.18 -1.71 -8.39
N VAL A 257 19.25 -0.57 -7.70
CA VAL A 257 19.85 -0.47 -6.36
C VAL A 257 18.84 0.17 -5.40
N ARG A 258 18.65 -0.46 -4.24
CA ARG A 258 17.65 -0.08 -3.24
C ARG A 258 18.19 -0.14 -1.82
N GLN A 259 17.35 0.24 -0.87
CA GLN A 259 17.61 0.13 0.56
C GLN A 259 16.87 -1.06 1.17
N SER A 260 17.58 -1.94 1.88
CA SER A 260 16.99 -3.02 2.66
C SER A 260 17.34 -2.89 4.15
N ARG A 261 16.52 -3.45 5.04
CA ARG A 261 16.94 -3.63 6.44
C ARG A 261 17.88 -4.83 6.62
N ASN A 262 17.92 -5.76 5.66
CA ASN A 262 18.79 -6.93 5.72
C ASN A 262 20.23 -6.56 5.29
N GLY A 263 21.03 -6.07 6.24
CA GLY A 263 22.47 -5.80 6.05
C GLY A 263 23.37 -7.02 6.13
N ALA A 264 22.84 -8.18 6.54
CA ALA A 264 23.60 -9.43 6.56
C ALA A 264 23.65 -10.11 5.17
N SER A 265 22.70 -9.78 4.28
CA SER A 265 22.68 -10.27 2.91
C SER A 265 23.97 -9.97 2.15
N HIS A 266 24.43 -10.92 1.35
CA HIS A 266 25.56 -10.72 0.43
C HIS A 266 25.34 -9.53 -0.52
N LYS A 267 24.08 -9.22 -0.85
CA LYS A 267 23.69 -8.08 -1.69
C LYS A 267 23.94 -6.71 -1.08
N ALA A 268 24.14 -6.65 0.23
CA ALA A 268 24.54 -5.43 0.94
C ALA A 268 26.06 -5.20 0.89
N ARG A 269 26.85 -6.23 0.52
CA ARG A 269 28.32 -6.17 0.47
C ARG A 269 28.75 -5.58 -0.88
N TRP A 270 29.49 -4.49 -0.82
CA TRP A 270 30.11 -3.85 -1.96
C TRP A 270 31.62 -4.03 -1.86
N THR A 271 32.22 -4.66 -2.88
CA THR A 271 33.68 -4.78 -2.98
C THR A 271 34.25 -3.43 -3.40
N VAL A 272 35.30 -2.99 -2.73
CA VAL A 272 35.96 -1.70 -3.01
C VAL A 272 37.11 -1.96 -3.98
N GLU A 273 36.98 -1.44 -5.21
CA GLU A 273 38.07 -1.46 -6.18
C GLU A 273 38.72 -0.07 -6.24
N PHE A 274 40.02 -0.02 -5.95
CA PHE A 274 40.83 1.19 -6.08
C PHE A 274 41.27 1.38 -7.52
N ILE A 275 41.30 2.63 -7.99
CA ILE A 275 41.72 2.95 -9.35
C ILE A 275 43.21 3.27 -9.32
N GLU A 276 43.99 2.48 -10.05
CA GLU A 276 45.42 2.70 -10.21
C GLU A 276 45.70 4.11 -10.78
N GLY A 277 46.48 4.91 -10.05
CA GLY A 277 46.74 6.32 -10.37
C GLY A 277 45.71 7.36 -9.89
N LYS A 278 44.57 6.96 -9.31
CA LYS A 278 43.57 7.88 -8.70
C LYS A 278 43.26 7.52 -7.25
N ASN A 279 44.15 7.88 -6.32
CA ASN A 279 44.04 7.54 -4.90
C ASN A 279 42.89 8.25 -4.13
N THR A 280 42.05 9.04 -4.81
CA THR A 280 40.91 9.79 -4.22
C THR A 280 39.54 9.25 -4.61
N VAL A 281 39.49 8.24 -5.49
CA VAL A 281 38.26 7.74 -6.12
C VAL A 281 38.19 6.22 -5.97
N ILE A 282 37.01 5.71 -5.68
CA ILE A 282 36.73 4.27 -5.59
C ILE A 282 35.67 3.83 -6.61
N ARG A 283 35.71 2.55 -6.94
CA ARG A 283 34.64 1.83 -7.63
C ARG A 283 34.02 0.84 -6.65
N LEU A 284 32.70 0.72 -6.71
CA LEU A 284 31.92 -0.13 -5.81
C LEU A 284 31.24 -1.21 -6.64
N LYS A 285 31.58 -2.47 -6.36
CA LYS A 285 31.14 -3.64 -7.11
C LYS A 285 30.18 -4.49 -6.29
N SER A 286 29.02 -4.80 -6.85
CA SER A 286 27.98 -5.61 -6.22
C SER A 286 28.37 -7.09 -6.18
N CYS A 287 27.57 -7.88 -5.47
CA CYS A 287 27.67 -9.35 -5.45
C CYS A 287 27.50 -10.01 -6.83
N HIS A 288 26.80 -9.35 -7.76
CA HIS A 288 26.60 -9.83 -9.13
C HIS A 288 27.80 -9.52 -10.05
N GLY A 289 28.79 -8.76 -9.54
CA GLY A 289 29.95 -8.30 -10.32
C GLY A 289 29.74 -6.98 -11.06
N ASN A 290 28.52 -6.43 -11.02
CA ASN A 290 28.14 -5.14 -11.62
C ASN A 290 28.60 -3.97 -10.73
N TYR A 291 28.81 -2.80 -11.32
CA TYR A 291 29.30 -1.63 -10.61
C TYR A 291 28.15 -0.67 -10.25
N LEU A 292 28.31 0.06 -9.15
CA LEU A 292 27.39 1.12 -8.75
C LEU A 292 27.55 2.32 -9.69
N THR A 293 26.54 2.57 -10.52
CA THR A 293 26.60 3.53 -11.63
C THR A 293 25.66 4.69 -11.42
N ALA A 294 26.17 5.92 -11.47
CA ALA A 294 25.36 7.13 -11.57
C ALA A 294 24.86 7.30 -13.01
N ALA A 295 23.57 7.08 -13.24
CA ALA A 295 22.95 7.14 -14.57
C ALA A 295 22.25 8.49 -14.79
N ASP A 296 22.37 9.07 -15.99
CA ASP A 296 21.88 10.42 -16.25
C ASP A 296 20.34 10.57 -16.29
N GLU A 297 19.61 9.46 -16.29
CA GLU A 297 18.16 9.42 -16.33
C GLU A 297 17.50 9.96 -15.05
N PRO A 298 16.39 10.72 -15.16
CA PRO A 298 15.56 11.07 -14.01
C PRO A 298 14.91 9.82 -13.42
N PHE A 299 14.80 9.74 -12.08
CA PHE A 299 14.19 8.56 -11.43
C PHE A 299 12.68 8.47 -11.64
N LEU A 300 11.95 9.59 -11.47
CA LEU A 300 10.51 9.67 -11.71
C LEU A 300 10.13 11.10 -12.08
N LEU A 301 9.21 11.26 -13.04
CA LEU A 301 8.73 12.57 -13.47
C LEU A 301 8.11 13.35 -12.28
N GLY A 302 8.57 14.59 -12.08
CA GLY A 302 8.15 15.44 -10.96
C GLY A 302 8.84 15.16 -9.62
N MET A 303 9.81 14.23 -9.55
CA MET A 303 10.65 14.01 -8.37
C MET A 303 12.10 14.42 -8.62
N THR A 304 12.76 14.98 -7.60
CA THR A 304 14.13 15.50 -7.69
C THR A 304 15.15 14.35 -7.64
N GLY A 305 16.04 14.22 -8.62
CA GLY A 305 17.20 13.33 -8.57
C GLY A 305 17.22 12.25 -9.65
N LYS A 306 18.44 11.84 -10.03
CA LYS A 306 18.73 10.90 -11.12
C LYS A 306 18.90 9.47 -10.61
N LYS A 307 18.70 8.47 -11.48
CA LYS A 307 18.83 7.04 -11.15
C LYS A 307 20.25 6.68 -10.70
N VAL A 308 20.34 5.59 -9.94
CA VAL A 308 21.59 4.88 -9.65
C VAL A 308 21.33 3.40 -9.89
N LEU A 309 22.17 2.81 -10.73
CA LEU A 309 21.98 1.47 -11.29
C LEU A 309 23.17 0.57 -10.93
N GLN A 310 23.01 -0.72 -11.20
CA GLN A 310 24.08 -1.69 -11.35
C GLN A 310 24.36 -1.83 -12.86
N THR A 311 25.59 -1.62 -13.32
CA THR A 311 25.93 -1.90 -14.73
C THR A 311 27.30 -2.57 -14.87
N ILE A 312 27.46 -3.39 -15.92
CA ILE A 312 28.77 -3.79 -16.40
C ILE A 312 29.32 -2.61 -17.24
N PRO A 313 30.46 -2.00 -16.88
CA PRO A 313 31.03 -0.90 -17.64
C PRO A 313 31.50 -1.39 -19.01
N ALA A 314 31.18 -0.62 -20.05
CA ALA A 314 31.65 -0.91 -21.41
C ALA A 314 33.15 -0.62 -21.55
N THR A 315 33.68 0.32 -20.75
CA THR A 315 35.12 0.58 -20.68
C THR A 315 35.61 0.70 -19.23
N LYS A 316 36.88 0.35 -18.98
CA LYS A 316 37.51 0.57 -17.67
C LYS A 316 37.70 2.06 -17.30
N MET A 317 37.20 3.01 -18.09
CA MET A 317 37.29 4.46 -17.86
C MET A 317 35.93 5.15 -17.71
N ASP A 318 34.84 4.39 -17.59
CA ASP A 318 33.48 4.94 -17.46
C ASP A 318 33.37 5.80 -16.18
N ALA A 319 33.29 7.12 -16.33
CA ALA A 319 33.28 8.06 -15.20
C ALA A 319 32.00 8.02 -14.35
N SER A 320 30.98 7.29 -14.80
CA SER A 320 29.71 7.07 -14.10
C SER A 320 29.80 6.04 -12.97
N ILE A 321 30.83 5.17 -12.96
CA ILE A 321 31.09 4.20 -11.88
C ILE A 321 32.11 4.71 -10.83
N GLU A 322 32.60 5.94 -11.03
CA GLU A 322 33.63 6.57 -10.19
C GLU A 322 33.00 7.43 -9.08
N TRP A 323 33.30 7.10 -7.81
CA TRP A 323 32.79 7.81 -6.64
C TRP A 323 33.94 8.40 -5.80
N GLU A 324 33.90 9.70 -5.53
CA GLU A 324 34.81 10.39 -4.59
C GLU A 324 34.20 10.34 -3.17
N PRO A 325 34.83 9.66 -2.19
CA PRO A 325 34.32 9.64 -0.82
C PRO A 325 34.73 10.89 -0.06
N VAL A 326 33.76 11.61 0.50
CA VAL A 326 33.97 12.83 1.30
C VAL A 326 33.53 12.59 2.74
N LYS A 327 34.40 12.87 3.70
CA LYS A 327 34.13 12.65 5.13
C LYS A 327 33.27 13.76 5.73
N GLU A 328 32.24 13.38 6.47
CA GLU A 328 31.40 14.30 7.24
C GLU A 328 31.08 13.70 8.62
N GLY A 329 31.80 14.15 9.64
CA GLY A 329 31.78 13.52 10.97
C GLY A 329 32.26 12.07 10.88
N ASN A 330 31.39 11.15 11.34
CA ASN A 330 31.62 9.69 11.28
C ASN A 330 30.95 9.04 10.05
N CYS A 331 30.37 9.83 9.15
CA CYS A 331 29.73 9.35 7.93
C CYS A 331 30.54 9.74 6.69
N VAL A 332 30.21 9.10 5.57
CA VAL A 332 30.71 9.42 4.24
C VAL A 332 29.59 9.92 3.34
N LYS A 333 29.91 10.88 2.48
CA LYS A 333 29.17 11.24 1.28
C LYS A 333 29.90 10.64 0.08
N LEU A 334 29.22 9.86 -0.75
CA LEU A 334 29.77 9.40 -2.03
C LEU A 334 29.37 10.41 -3.11
N MET A 335 30.36 11.10 -3.68
CA MET A 335 30.17 12.16 -4.67
C MET A 335 30.45 11.64 -6.08
N THR A 336 29.60 11.99 -7.06
CA THR A 336 29.86 11.75 -8.49
C THR A 336 30.79 12.84 -9.05
N ARG A 337 31.38 12.62 -10.24
CA ARG A 337 32.16 13.65 -10.94
C ARG A 337 31.40 14.97 -11.18
N GLU A 338 30.08 14.94 -11.24
CA GLU A 338 29.22 16.13 -11.37
C GLU A 338 29.01 16.90 -10.05
N GLY A 339 29.58 16.46 -8.92
CA GLY A 339 29.38 17.07 -7.61
C GLY A 339 28.05 16.71 -6.92
N LYS A 340 27.30 15.75 -7.45
CA LYS A 340 26.06 15.22 -6.84
C LYS A 340 26.39 14.09 -5.87
N PHE A 341 25.51 13.81 -4.92
CA PHE A 341 25.76 12.81 -3.88
C PHE A 341 24.80 11.63 -3.95
N LEU A 342 25.30 10.43 -3.62
CA LEU A 342 24.48 9.23 -3.45
C LEU A 342 23.45 9.42 -2.33
N ARG A 343 22.17 9.31 -2.65
CA ARG A 343 21.04 9.62 -1.75
C ARG A 343 20.14 8.42 -1.50
N ALA A 344 19.92 8.15 -0.22
CA ALA A 344 18.97 7.18 0.31
C ALA A 344 17.56 7.78 0.44
N ASN A 345 16.61 7.40 -0.42
CA ASN A 345 15.26 7.97 -0.39
C ASN A 345 14.34 7.35 0.67
N GLY A 346 13.76 8.22 1.51
CA GLY A 346 12.64 7.87 2.42
C GLY A 346 11.27 8.01 1.74
N GLY A 347 10.18 7.94 2.52
CA GLY A 347 8.83 8.31 2.04
C GLY A 347 7.94 7.14 1.57
N THR A 348 7.18 7.38 0.50
CA THR A 348 6.17 6.49 -0.10
C THR A 348 6.66 5.83 -1.40
N PRO A 349 6.25 4.60 -1.74
CA PRO A 349 6.58 3.99 -3.04
C PRO A 349 6.07 4.84 -4.22
N PRO A 350 6.73 4.82 -5.40
CA PRO A 350 7.95 4.06 -5.72
C PRO A 350 9.24 4.71 -5.18
N TRP A 351 9.17 5.92 -4.63
CA TRP A 351 10.33 6.66 -4.09
C TRP A 351 10.93 6.01 -2.83
N ARG A 352 10.11 5.36 -2.02
CA ARG A 352 10.53 4.71 -0.77
C ARG A 352 11.54 3.59 -1.04
N ASN A 353 12.67 3.66 -0.34
CA ASN A 353 13.78 2.72 -0.46
C ASN A 353 14.58 2.82 -1.77
N SER A 354 14.24 3.69 -2.72
CA SER A 354 15.08 3.85 -3.91
C SER A 354 16.42 4.51 -3.56
N ILE A 355 17.37 4.35 -4.47
CA ILE A 355 18.65 5.07 -4.47
C ILE A 355 18.65 5.99 -5.68
N THR A 356 19.07 7.23 -5.45
CA THR A 356 19.27 8.22 -6.51
C THR A 356 20.54 9.00 -6.23
N HIS A 357 21.01 9.79 -7.18
CA HIS A 357 22.07 10.76 -6.92
C HIS A 357 21.56 12.19 -7.17
N ASP A 358 21.82 13.10 -6.23
CA ASP A 358 21.24 14.45 -6.22
C ASP A 358 21.98 15.38 -5.24
N ILE A 359 21.66 16.67 -5.26
CA ILE A 359 22.09 17.64 -4.23
C ILE A 359 20.88 17.93 -3.33
N PRO A 360 20.95 17.64 -2.01
CA PRO A 360 19.84 17.95 -1.11
C PRO A 360 19.69 19.46 -0.93
N HIS A 361 18.63 20.05 -1.50
CA HIS A 361 18.33 21.48 -1.39
C HIS A 361 17.55 21.88 -0.12
N ARG A 362 17.15 20.92 0.73
CA ARG A 362 16.33 21.19 1.94
C ARG A 362 17.05 20.69 3.19
N THR A 363 16.94 21.43 4.30
CA THR A 363 17.55 21.07 5.59
C THR A 363 17.15 19.66 6.05
N ALA A 364 15.87 19.29 5.87
CA ALA A 364 15.33 17.98 6.23
C ALA A 364 15.79 16.80 5.35
N THR A 365 16.53 17.05 4.27
CA THR A 365 17.10 16.00 3.39
C THR A 365 18.63 15.98 3.38
N GLN A 366 19.31 16.84 4.16
CA GLN A 366 20.79 16.86 4.22
C GLN A 366 21.38 15.54 4.73
N ASN A 367 20.69 14.87 5.65
CA ASN A 367 21.09 13.56 6.17
C ASN A 367 20.81 12.40 5.20
N TRP A 368 20.11 12.62 4.07
CA TRP A 368 19.77 11.54 3.13
C TRP A 368 20.96 11.08 2.29
N VAL A 369 22.01 11.90 2.22
CA VAL A 369 23.26 11.62 1.50
C VAL A 369 24.40 11.18 2.42
N LEU A 370 24.13 11.07 3.73
CA LEU A 370 25.08 10.57 4.71
C LEU A 370 24.94 9.06 4.83
N TRP A 371 26.07 8.37 4.71
CA TRP A 371 26.19 6.92 4.84
C TRP A 371 27.19 6.56 5.94
N GLY A 372 26.80 5.70 6.87
CA GLY A 372 27.75 4.95 7.70
C GLY A 372 28.44 3.87 6.87
N VAL A 373 29.71 3.59 7.15
CA VAL A 373 30.50 2.56 6.44
C VAL A 373 30.86 1.45 7.42
N ASP A 374 30.28 0.27 7.23
CA ASP A 374 30.65 -0.93 7.99
C ASP A 374 31.62 -1.77 7.16
N ILE A 375 32.85 -1.94 7.62
CA ILE A 375 33.85 -2.80 6.98
C ILE A 375 33.50 -4.26 7.26
N VAL A 376 33.45 -5.09 6.21
CA VAL A 376 33.07 -6.52 6.29
C VAL A 376 34.24 -7.45 5.98
N ASP A 377 35.17 -7.02 5.14
CA ASP A 377 36.38 -7.75 4.79
C ASP A 377 37.56 -6.78 4.78
N ILE A 378 38.73 -7.20 5.28
CA ILE A 378 39.92 -6.36 5.50
C ILE A 378 41.04 -6.91 4.63
N CYS A 379 41.77 -6.02 3.94
CA CYS A 379 43.00 -6.41 3.25
C CYS A 379 44.10 -6.70 4.28
N ILE A 380 44.34 -7.98 4.57
CA ILE A 380 45.58 -8.42 5.22
C ILE A 380 46.67 -8.40 4.14
N SER A 381 47.68 -7.57 4.32
CA SER A 381 48.88 -7.56 3.46
C SER A 381 49.76 -8.77 3.74
N ASP A 382 50.43 -9.33 2.71
CA ASP A 382 51.28 -10.53 2.74
C ASP A 382 52.58 -10.39 3.56
N SER A 383 52.49 -9.95 4.82
CA SER A 383 53.62 -9.74 5.73
C SER A 383 53.68 -10.74 6.89
N ASP A 384 52.58 -11.42 7.20
CA ASP A 384 52.49 -12.46 8.25
C ASP A 384 52.22 -13.86 7.66
N LEU A 385 53.09 -14.30 6.74
CA LEU A 385 53.14 -15.71 6.31
C LEU A 385 53.82 -16.57 7.39
N GLY A 386 53.02 -17.00 8.37
CA GLY A 386 53.51 -17.54 9.64
C GLY A 386 53.14 -18.98 10.02
N SER A 387 52.25 -19.70 9.32
CA SER A 387 52.19 -21.18 9.35
C SER A 387 51.10 -21.79 8.45
N SER A 388 51.52 -22.73 7.58
CA SER A 388 50.78 -23.91 7.07
C SER A 388 49.34 -23.74 6.55
N PHE A 389 49.13 -23.88 5.23
CA PHE A 389 48.70 -25.14 4.56
C PHE A 389 47.31 -25.63 5.04
N LEU A 390 46.31 -25.82 4.19
CA LEU A 390 46.36 -26.55 2.91
C LEU A 390 45.48 -25.93 1.81
N SER A 391 45.95 -26.02 0.56
CA SER A 391 45.16 -25.78 -0.65
C SER A 391 44.24 -26.97 -0.96
N ARG A 392 43.01 -26.73 -1.48
CA ARG A 392 42.60 -27.23 -2.81
C ARG A 392 41.17 -26.88 -3.28
N THR A 393 41.11 -26.56 -4.58
CA THR A 393 40.08 -26.85 -5.60
C THR A 393 38.59 -26.62 -5.33
N SER A 394 38.02 -25.82 -6.22
CA SER A 394 36.64 -25.87 -6.71
C SER A 394 36.07 -27.28 -6.96
N SER A 395 34.82 -27.52 -6.56
CA SER A 395 33.71 -27.86 -7.48
C SER A 395 32.33 -27.80 -6.78
N PHE A 396 31.29 -27.57 -7.58
CA PHE A 396 29.89 -27.35 -7.24
C PHE A 396 29.23 -28.44 -6.36
N SER A 397 28.31 -28.03 -5.46
CA SER A 397 26.88 -28.44 -5.55
C SER A 397 25.94 -27.66 -4.60
N SER A 398 24.89 -27.08 -5.18
CA SER A 398 23.49 -26.96 -4.71
C SER A 398 23.09 -26.65 -3.25
N LEU A 399 22.17 -25.69 -3.17
CA LEU A 399 21.12 -25.39 -2.16
C LEU A 399 21.47 -24.47 -0.98
N PRO A 400 20.51 -23.61 -0.56
CA PRO A 400 20.76 -22.53 0.39
C PRO A 400 20.25 -22.90 1.79
N GLU A 401 21.02 -22.54 2.82
CA GLU A 401 20.47 -22.45 4.17
C GLU A 401 20.75 -21.08 4.79
N ASP A 402 19.64 -20.41 5.08
CA ASP A 402 19.57 -19.35 6.07
C ASP A 402 20.28 -19.77 7.37
N TYR A 403 20.92 -18.83 8.05
CA TYR A 403 20.46 -18.62 9.43
C TYR A 403 20.50 -17.15 9.84
N THR A 404 19.38 -16.76 10.43
CA THR A 404 19.15 -15.54 11.18
C THR A 404 20.03 -15.48 12.43
N GLY A 405 20.36 -14.28 12.92
CA GLY A 405 21.15 -14.16 14.15
C GLY A 405 21.24 -12.74 14.71
N SER A 406 20.38 -12.43 15.68
CA SER A 406 20.36 -11.20 16.48
C SER A 406 19.44 -11.44 17.69
N PRO A 407 19.63 -10.80 18.86
CA PRO A 407 20.80 -10.09 19.40
C PRO A 407 21.27 -10.68 20.76
N ASP A 408 22.37 -10.16 21.32
CA ASP A 408 22.38 -9.47 22.63
C ASP A 408 23.80 -9.29 23.17
N THR A 409 24.02 -8.23 23.96
CA THR A 409 25.28 -8.01 24.66
C THR A 409 25.06 -7.42 26.05
N GLY A 410 24.88 -8.31 27.02
CA GLY A 410 25.48 -8.13 28.34
C GLY A 410 26.88 -8.74 28.30
N SER A 411 27.91 -8.02 28.74
CA SER A 411 29.31 -8.49 28.82
C SER A 411 29.72 -8.68 30.29
N PRO A 412 30.88 -9.31 30.57
CA PRO A 412 31.40 -10.59 30.05
C PRO A 412 31.73 -11.54 31.23
N ILE A 413 32.27 -12.74 31.00
CA ILE A 413 33.34 -13.38 31.81
C ILE A 413 33.84 -14.69 31.16
N ILE A 414 35.12 -14.97 31.36
CA ILE A 414 35.87 -16.10 30.80
C ILE A 414 35.78 -17.32 31.74
N GLN A 415 35.35 -18.50 31.26
CA GLN A 415 36.14 -19.75 31.35
C GLN A 415 35.49 -21.00 30.70
N SER A 416 36.26 -21.59 29.77
CA SER A 416 36.56 -23.03 29.70
C SER A 416 35.45 -24.11 29.54
N ARG A 417 35.49 -24.71 28.33
CA ARG A 417 35.51 -26.17 28.01
C ARG A 417 34.23 -26.90 27.55
N ARG A 418 34.44 -27.60 26.42
CA ARG A 418 33.89 -28.88 25.93
C ARG A 418 32.54 -28.89 25.17
N SER A 419 32.72 -28.87 23.83
CA SER A 419 32.36 -29.98 22.92
C SER A 419 31.01 -29.94 22.18
N CYS A 420 31.15 -30.10 20.84
CA CYS A 420 30.28 -30.73 19.84
C CYS A 420 28.80 -30.32 19.64
N ASN A 421 28.52 -29.94 18.40
CA ASN A 421 27.26 -29.94 17.65
C ASN A 421 26.02 -30.62 18.28
N GLU A 422 24.95 -29.84 18.46
CA GLU A 422 23.58 -30.31 18.25
C GLU A 422 22.86 -29.37 17.27
N SER A 423 22.09 -29.94 16.35
CA SER A 423 21.15 -29.20 15.51
C SER A 423 19.94 -28.77 16.34
N MET A 424 19.52 -27.51 16.23
CA MET A 424 18.29 -27.04 16.89
C MET A 424 17.06 -27.71 16.27
N LYS A 425 16.62 -28.82 16.85
CA LYS A 425 15.35 -29.49 16.50
C LYS A 425 14.18 -28.54 16.79
N GLN A 426 13.41 -28.18 15.76
CA GLN A 426 12.13 -27.51 15.95
C GLN A 426 11.18 -28.44 16.72
N VAL A 427 10.52 -27.91 17.75
CA VAL A 427 9.62 -28.70 18.60
C VAL A 427 8.22 -28.72 17.97
N SER A 428 7.72 -29.93 17.68
CA SER A 428 6.37 -30.13 17.14
C SER A 428 5.31 -29.56 18.09
N GLY A 429 4.46 -28.66 17.58
CA GLY A 429 3.34 -28.04 18.29
C GLY A 429 2.10 -28.94 18.36
N MET A 430 2.21 -30.21 17.97
CA MET A 430 1.07 -31.13 17.88
C MET A 430 0.37 -31.39 19.23
N GLU A 431 1.05 -31.19 20.36
CA GLU A 431 0.48 -31.35 21.71
C GLU A 431 -0.75 -30.45 21.98
N PHE A 432 -0.81 -29.26 21.37
CA PHE A 432 -1.97 -28.36 21.45
C PHE A 432 -3.21 -28.93 20.75
N PHE A 433 -3.02 -29.88 19.82
CA PHE A 433 -4.05 -30.46 18.97
C PHE A 433 -4.46 -31.87 19.39
N LYS A 434 -3.56 -32.68 19.97
CA LYS A 434 -3.81 -34.11 20.31
C LYS A 434 -5.11 -34.37 21.07
N LYS A 435 -5.51 -33.47 21.98
CA LYS A 435 -6.76 -33.57 22.75
C LYS A 435 -7.92 -32.77 22.17
N ALA A 436 -7.71 -31.97 21.11
CA ALA A 436 -8.72 -31.10 20.53
C ALA A 436 -9.52 -31.81 19.42
N LYS A 437 -10.84 -31.67 19.49
CA LYS A 437 -11.77 -31.99 18.40
C LYS A 437 -12.05 -30.73 17.56
N SER A 438 -12.27 -29.60 18.23
CA SER A 438 -12.45 -28.30 17.60
C SER A 438 -11.71 -27.21 18.38
N ILE A 439 -11.16 -26.25 17.65
CA ILE A 439 -10.38 -25.12 18.19
C ILE A 439 -10.87 -23.79 17.62
N ARG A 440 -10.38 -22.69 18.21
CA ARG A 440 -10.29 -21.38 17.57
C ARG A 440 -8.83 -20.94 17.60
N LEU A 441 -8.40 -20.26 16.55
CA LEU A 441 -7.05 -19.69 16.47
C LEU A 441 -7.15 -18.18 16.69
N LYS A 442 -6.59 -17.69 17.78
CA LYS A 442 -6.55 -16.26 18.11
C LYS A 442 -5.20 -15.68 17.69
N SER A 443 -5.23 -14.62 16.92
CA SER A 443 -4.04 -13.92 16.45
C SER A 443 -3.54 -12.87 17.45
N HIS A 444 -2.30 -12.41 17.23
CA HIS A 444 -1.70 -11.24 17.87
C HIS A 444 -2.57 -9.95 17.84
N HIS A 445 -3.59 -9.85 16.97
CA HIS A 445 -4.48 -8.69 16.88
C HIS A 445 -5.77 -8.79 17.73
N ASP A 446 -5.83 -9.73 18.68
CA ASP A 446 -7.03 -10.04 19.47
C ASP A 446 -8.26 -10.33 18.59
N LYS A 447 -8.01 -11.06 17.50
CA LYS A 447 -9.01 -11.51 16.52
C LYS A 447 -8.80 -12.97 16.20
N TYR A 448 -9.90 -13.65 15.94
CA TYR A 448 -9.96 -15.05 15.60
C TYR A 448 -9.85 -15.26 14.09
N LEU A 449 -9.28 -16.39 13.68
CA LEU A 449 -9.37 -16.89 12.30
C LEU A 449 -10.82 -17.30 12.03
N THR A 450 -11.46 -16.63 11.09
CA THR A 450 -12.89 -16.77 10.80
C THR A 450 -13.12 -17.14 9.34
N ALA A 451 -13.92 -18.18 9.13
CA ALA A 451 -14.48 -18.53 7.84
C ALA A 451 -15.42 -17.42 7.32
N GLY A 452 -15.24 -16.97 6.08
CA GLY A 452 -16.12 -15.97 5.46
C GLY A 452 -17.47 -16.58 5.08
N ASP A 453 -18.55 -15.80 5.19
CA ASP A 453 -19.90 -16.24 4.80
C ASP A 453 -20.05 -16.47 3.29
N ASN A 454 -19.05 -16.09 2.48
CA ASN A 454 -18.94 -16.47 1.07
C ASN A 454 -18.35 -17.87 0.85
N GLU A 455 -18.05 -18.60 1.94
CA GLU A 455 -17.47 -19.94 1.95
C GLU A 455 -16.17 -20.12 1.15
N GLU A 456 -15.41 -19.05 0.94
CA GLU A 456 -14.18 -19.02 0.13
C GLU A 456 -13.08 -18.20 0.81
N SER A 457 -13.43 -17.04 1.38
CA SER A 457 -12.47 -16.16 2.03
C SER A 457 -12.17 -16.59 3.46
N THR A 458 -10.92 -16.42 3.90
CA THR A 458 -10.59 -16.47 5.34
C THR A 458 -10.16 -15.09 5.81
N ILE A 459 -10.74 -14.67 6.93
CA ILE A 459 -10.58 -13.33 7.48
C ILE A 459 -10.31 -13.39 8.98
N GLN A 460 -10.05 -12.23 9.56
CA GLN A 460 -9.90 -12.04 10.99
C GLN A 460 -11.04 -11.22 11.57
N ASP A 461 -11.75 -11.77 12.54
CA ASP A 461 -12.80 -11.03 13.24
C ASP A 461 -12.71 -11.15 14.77
N ARG A 462 -13.28 -10.15 15.47
CA ARG A 462 -13.36 -10.12 16.93
C ARG A 462 -14.46 -11.04 17.46
N ALA A 463 -15.43 -11.48 16.64
CA ALA A 463 -16.53 -12.37 17.04
C ALA A 463 -16.09 -13.83 17.23
N GLY A 464 -15.25 -14.10 18.24
CA GLY A 464 -14.75 -15.44 18.57
C GLY A 464 -15.81 -16.44 19.05
N SER A 465 -17.04 -16.00 19.33
CA SER A 465 -18.18 -16.87 19.64
C SER A 465 -18.92 -17.37 18.40
N SER A 466 -18.60 -16.87 17.20
CA SER A 466 -19.22 -17.31 15.95
C SER A 466 -18.83 -18.76 15.62
N ASN A 467 -19.75 -19.52 15.01
CA ASN A 467 -19.43 -20.85 14.51
C ASN A 467 -18.37 -20.79 13.39
N ASN A 468 -18.29 -19.67 12.67
CA ASN A 468 -17.30 -19.40 11.64
C ASN A 468 -15.85 -19.31 12.19
N ALA A 469 -15.67 -18.97 13.47
CA ALA A 469 -14.36 -18.97 14.11
C ALA A 469 -13.91 -20.38 14.57
N LYS A 470 -14.80 -21.38 14.52
CA LYS A 470 -14.57 -22.76 14.98
C LYS A 470 -14.02 -23.62 13.84
N TRP A 471 -12.86 -24.21 14.09
CA TRP A 471 -12.19 -25.12 13.16
C TRP A 471 -12.10 -26.52 13.76
N THR A 472 -12.60 -27.52 13.05
CA THR A 472 -12.46 -28.94 13.40
C THR A 472 -11.08 -29.42 13.00
N VAL A 473 -10.41 -30.14 13.91
CA VAL A 473 -9.05 -30.65 13.69
C VAL A 473 -9.13 -32.08 13.19
N GLU A 474 -8.74 -32.29 11.93
CA GLU A 474 -8.56 -33.62 11.34
C GLU A 474 -7.06 -33.96 11.30
N PHE A 475 -6.71 -35.22 11.58
CA PHE A 475 -5.32 -35.71 11.53
C PHE A 475 -5.11 -36.50 10.25
N VAL A 476 -3.92 -36.38 9.65
CA VAL A 476 -3.58 -37.10 8.43
C VAL A 476 -3.10 -38.50 8.80
N GLU A 477 -3.78 -39.53 8.29
CA GLU A 477 -3.38 -40.93 8.52
C GLU A 477 -1.96 -41.17 8.00
N GLY A 478 -1.12 -41.76 8.85
CA GLY A 478 0.29 -42.03 8.54
C GLY A 478 1.27 -40.87 8.76
N VAL A 479 0.84 -39.67 9.17
CA VAL A 479 1.75 -38.54 9.45
C VAL A 479 1.41 -37.80 10.75
N ASP A 480 2.14 -38.13 11.83
CA ASP A 480 1.88 -37.67 13.21
C ASP A 480 2.09 -36.17 13.48
N ASN A 481 2.57 -35.38 12.51
CA ASN A 481 2.90 -33.96 12.67
C ASN A 481 2.06 -33.02 11.76
N ILE A 482 1.12 -33.55 10.97
CA ILE A 482 0.30 -32.74 10.05
C ILE A 482 -1.16 -32.75 10.48
N ILE A 483 -1.78 -31.58 10.45
CA ILE A 483 -3.21 -31.39 10.67
C ILE A 483 -3.89 -30.81 9.42
N ARG A 484 -5.19 -31.06 9.30
CA ARG A 484 -6.10 -30.35 8.40
C ARG A 484 -7.14 -29.62 9.25
N LEU A 485 -7.41 -28.37 8.92
CA LEU A 485 -8.37 -27.53 9.66
C LEU A 485 -9.63 -27.33 8.83
N LYS A 486 -10.77 -27.77 9.36
CA LYS A 486 -12.05 -27.79 8.63
C LYS A 486 -13.04 -26.81 9.25
N SER A 487 -13.52 -25.89 8.42
CA SER A 487 -14.48 -24.84 8.77
C SER A 487 -15.88 -25.38 9.05
N CYS A 488 -16.75 -24.53 9.61
CA CYS A 488 -18.18 -24.80 9.78
C CYS A 488 -18.91 -25.19 8.49
N TYR A 489 -18.44 -24.76 7.32
CA TYR A 489 -19.00 -25.10 5.99
C TYR A 489 -18.45 -26.43 5.43
N GLY A 490 -17.68 -27.20 6.19
CA GLY A 490 -17.08 -28.47 5.75
C GLY A 490 -15.87 -28.33 4.81
N LYS A 491 -15.52 -27.09 4.41
CA LYS A 491 -14.33 -26.75 3.61
C LYS A 491 -13.07 -26.66 4.48
N TYR A 492 -11.91 -26.99 3.91
CA TYR A 492 -10.61 -26.94 4.58
C TYR A 492 -9.95 -25.57 4.46
N LEU A 493 -9.12 -25.23 5.45
CA LEU A 493 -8.19 -24.10 5.40
C LEU A 493 -7.06 -24.43 4.42
N SER A 494 -6.96 -23.70 3.31
CA SER A 494 -6.06 -24.02 2.20
C SER A 494 -5.14 -22.85 1.86
N ALA A 495 -3.86 -23.15 1.71
CA ALA A 495 -2.85 -22.25 1.15
C ALA A 495 -2.98 -22.20 -0.37
N SER A 496 -3.32 -21.05 -0.96
CA SER A 496 -3.43 -20.87 -2.41
C SER A 496 -2.22 -20.11 -2.94
N ASP A 497 -1.68 -20.50 -4.09
CA ASP A 497 -0.57 -19.78 -4.74
C ASP A 497 -0.99 -18.40 -5.33
N GLU A 498 -2.27 -18.04 -5.24
CA GLU A 498 -2.77 -16.70 -5.60
C GLU A 498 -2.20 -15.61 -4.67
N GLN A 499 -1.49 -14.62 -5.22
CA GLN A 499 -1.08 -13.43 -4.46
C GLN A 499 -2.32 -12.65 -3.97
N PHE A 500 -2.40 -12.33 -2.67
CA PHE A 500 -3.59 -11.72 -2.08
C PHE A 500 -3.90 -10.31 -2.62
N LEU A 501 -2.87 -9.47 -2.77
CA LEU A 501 -2.97 -8.11 -3.30
C LEU A 501 -1.66 -7.74 -4.01
N LEU A 502 -1.77 -7.10 -5.17
CA LEU A 502 -0.62 -6.67 -5.95
C LEU A 502 0.22 -5.64 -5.16
N GLY A 503 1.52 -5.91 -5.00
CA GLY A 503 2.46 -5.02 -4.32
C GLY A 503 2.51 -5.14 -2.79
N VAL A 504 1.89 -6.17 -2.20
CA VAL A 504 2.14 -6.59 -0.79
C VAL A 504 2.57 -8.06 -0.74
N THR A 505 3.25 -8.45 0.33
CA THR A 505 3.76 -9.81 0.55
C THR A 505 2.67 -10.71 1.10
N GLY A 506 2.51 -11.92 0.56
CA GLY A 506 1.59 -12.93 1.11
C GLY A 506 0.60 -13.46 0.10
N ASN A 507 0.52 -14.78 0.04
CA ASN A 507 -0.44 -15.50 -0.80
C ASN A 507 -1.72 -15.79 -0.01
N LYS A 508 -2.84 -15.91 -0.73
CA LYS A 508 -4.20 -15.94 -0.19
C LYS A 508 -4.45 -17.25 0.57
N VAL A 509 -5.05 -17.16 1.75
CA VAL A 509 -5.56 -18.35 2.46
C VAL A 509 -7.08 -18.40 2.29
N VAL A 510 -7.56 -19.53 1.80
CA VAL A 510 -8.94 -19.73 1.34
C VAL A 510 -9.58 -20.95 1.98
N GLN A 511 -10.89 -21.08 1.79
CA GLN A 511 -11.65 -22.26 2.14
C GLN A 511 -11.92 -23.07 0.87
N THR A 512 -11.34 -24.26 0.74
CA THR A 512 -11.58 -25.12 -0.44
C THR A 512 -12.05 -26.51 -0.04
N PHE A 513 -12.69 -27.20 -0.99
CA PHE A 513 -13.01 -28.62 -0.90
C PHE A 513 -12.37 -29.31 -2.11
N PRO A 514 -11.07 -29.63 -2.07
CA PRO A 514 -10.38 -30.15 -3.24
C PRO A 514 -10.81 -31.60 -3.50
N ARG A 515 -10.99 -31.97 -4.79
CA ARG A 515 -11.48 -33.30 -5.21
C ARG A 515 -10.57 -34.46 -4.71
N LYS A 516 -9.31 -34.16 -4.41
CA LYS A 516 -8.38 -34.99 -3.65
C LYS A 516 -7.69 -34.09 -2.64
N LEU A 517 -7.52 -34.55 -1.40
CA LEU A 517 -6.80 -33.78 -0.37
C LEU A 517 -5.31 -33.75 -0.75
N ASP A 518 -4.81 -32.56 -1.07
CA ASP A 518 -3.43 -32.31 -1.49
C ASP A 518 -2.65 -31.56 -0.41
N SER A 519 -1.41 -31.17 -0.72
CA SER A 519 -0.53 -30.44 0.20
C SER A 519 -0.98 -29.02 0.56
N SER A 520 -2.01 -28.45 -0.11
CA SER A 520 -2.50 -27.09 0.15
C SER A 520 -3.29 -26.99 1.46
N VAL A 521 -3.95 -28.08 1.87
CA VAL A 521 -4.78 -28.16 3.09
C VAL A 521 -4.01 -28.63 4.32
N GLU A 522 -2.71 -28.89 4.17
CA GLU A 522 -1.86 -29.55 5.16
C GLU A 522 -0.98 -28.54 5.90
N TRP A 523 -1.18 -28.48 7.22
CA TRP A 523 -0.48 -27.56 8.11
C TRP A 523 0.34 -28.35 9.14
N GLU A 524 1.61 -27.99 9.28
CA GLU A 524 2.54 -28.47 10.31
C GLU A 524 2.51 -27.50 11.51
N PRO A 525 2.00 -27.89 12.69
CA PRO A 525 2.03 -27.04 13.88
C PRO A 525 3.42 -27.07 14.51
N ILE A 526 4.03 -25.90 14.68
CA ILE A 526 5.34 -25.73 15.33
C ILE A 526 5.15 -24.93 16.61
N ARG A 527 5.74 -25.40 17.71
CA ARG A 527 5.63 -24.74 19.02
C ARG A 527 6.54 -23.52 19.11
N ASP A 528 6.00 -22.41 19.58
CA ASP A 528 6.76 -21.21 19.95
C ASP A 528 6.28 -20.69 21.32
N GLY A 529 6.94 -21.14 22.39
CA GLY A 529 6.54 -20.87 23.78
C GLY A 529 5.18 -21.47 24.15
N MET A 530 4.18 -20.61 24.36
CA MET A 530 2.77 -20.99 24.57
C MET A 530 1.91 -20.85 23.30
N LYS A 531 2.48 -20.32 22.21
CA LYS A 531 1.82 -20.10 20.94
C LYS A 531 2.24 -21.16 19.94
N ILE A 532 1.56 -21.18 18.79
CA ILE A 532 1.95 -21.99 17.65
C ILE A 532 2.23 -21.13 16.42
N LYS A 533 3.02 -21.69 15.52
CA LYS A 533 3.07 -21.32 14.10
C LYS A 533 2.43 -22.47 13.32
N LEU A 534 1.65 -22.16 12.28
CA LEU A 534 1.13 -23.15 11.33
C LEU A 534 1.89 -22.99 10.03
N LYS A 535 2.66 -24.00 9.65
CA LYS A 535 3.56 -23.98 8.49
C LYS A 535 2.99 -24.81 7.35
N THR A 536 3.09 -24.33 6.13
CA THR A 536 2.68 -25.05 4.91
C THR A 536 3.77 -26.04 4.47
N ARG A 537 3.43 -26.97 3.58
CA ARG A 537 4.40 -27.88 2.95
C ARG A 537 5.50 -27.16 2.16
N CYS A 538 5.25 -25.96 1.65
CA CYS A 538 6.24 -25.12 0.95
C CYS A 538 7.11 -24.25 1.88
N GLY A 539 6.85 -24.25 3.19
CA GLY A 539 7.69 -23.56 4.19
C GLY A 539 7.20 -22.19 4.67
N ASP A 540 6.10 -21.68 4.10
CA ASP A 540 5.44 -20.46 4.56
C ASP A 540 4.68 -20.67 5.88
N TYR A 541 4.32 -19.57 6.53
CA TYR A 541 3.55 -19.59 7.78
C TYR A 541 2.21 -18.85 7.65
N LEU A 542 1.17 -19.38 8.28
CA LEU A 542 -0.15 -18.74 8.39
C LEU A 542 -0.03 -17.40 9.13
N ARG A 543 -0.40 -16.29 8.48
CA ARG A 543 -0.24 -14.92 9.00
C ARG A 543 -1.57 -14.16 9.11
N ALA A 544 -1.72 -13.50 10.25
CA ALA A 544 -2.79 -12.56 10.60
C ALA A 544 -2.47 -11.11 10.15
N ASN A 545 -3.22 -10.54 9.21
CA ASN A 545 -2.87 -9.22 8.66
C ASN A 545 -3.58 -8.03 9.35
N GLY A 546 -2.79 -7.16 9.97
CA GLY A 546 -3.23 -5.86 10.48
C GLY A 546 -3.31 -4.75 9.42
N GLY A 547 -3.42 -3.49 9.85
CA GLY A 547 -3.23 -2.32 8.97
C GLY A 547 -4.50 -1.74 8.34
N LEU A 548 -4.47 -1.48 7.02
CA LEU A 548 -5.52 -0.78 6.26
C LEU A 548 -6.27 -1.74 5.30
N PRO A 549 -7.59 -1.64 5.12
CA PRO A 549 -8.31 -2.42 4.11
C PRO A 549 -7.78 -2.17 2.68
N PRO A 550 -7.72 -3.19 1.80
CA PRO A 550 -8.23 -4.56 1.98
C PRO A 550 -7.29 -5.50 2.74
N TRP A 551 -6.07 -5.06 3.06
CA TRP A 551 -5.08 -5.86 3.81
C TRP A 551 -5.50 -6.14 5.26
N ARG A 552 -6.14 -5.16 5.91
CA ARG A 552 -6.64 -5.28 7.27
C ARG A 552 -7.67 -6.41 7.37
N ASN A 553 -7.45 -7.31 8.33
CA ASN A 553 -8.27 -8.49 8.60
C ASN A 553 -8.16 -9.60 7.55
N SER A 554 -7.23 -9.55 6.59
CA SER A 554 -6.99 -10.71 5.72
C SER A 554 -6.13 -11.75 6.42
N VAL A 555 -6.15 -12.96 5.89
CA VAL A 555 -5.25 -14.05 6.29
C VAL A 555 -4.50 -14.52 5.04
N THR A 556 -3.20 -14.66 5.18
CA THR A 556 -2.28 -15.03 4.11
C THR A 556 -1.27 -16.05 4.61
N HIS A 557 -0.57 -16.76 3.72
CA HIS A 557 0.69 -17.41 4.08
C HIS A 557 1.88 -16.68 3.45
N ASP A 558 2.93 -16.47 4.24
CA ASP A 558 4.29 -16.16 3.80
C ASP A 558 5.28 -16.34 4.95
N ILE A 559 6.57 -16.12 4.68
CA ILE A 559 7.59 -15.87 5.71
C ILE A 559 7.67 -14.36 5.95
N PRO A 560 7.06 -13.80 7.01
CA PRO A 560 6.99 -12.36 7.21
C PRO A 560 8.38 -11.75 7.44
N HIS A 561 8.80 -10.82 6.57
CA HIS A 561 10.05 -10.06 6.77
C HIS A 561 9.94 -8.95 7.84
N ARG A 562 8.74 -8.69 8.37
CA ARG A 562 8.43 -7.78 9.49
C ARG A 562 7.17 -8.29 10.18
N HIS A 563 7.03 -7.96 11.47
CA HIS A 563 5.89 -8.39 12.28
C HIS A 563 5.81 -9.92 12.39
N HIS A 564 6.92 -10.55 12.83
CA HIS A 564 6.98 -12.00 13.06
C HIS A 564 5.92 -12.48 14.07
N ASP A 565 5.44 -11.60 14.94
CA ASP A 565 4.36 -11.90 15.89
C ASP A 565 3.02 -12.20 15.20
N TRP A 566 2.85 -11.81 13.93
CA TRP A 566 1.61 -12.02 13.16
C TRP A 566 1.45 -13.47 12.64
N ILE A 567 2.51 -14.30 12.69
CA ILE A 567 2.41 -15.75 12.43
C ILE A 567 2.24 -16.57 13.71
N LEU A 568 2.18 -15.91 14.87
CA LEU A 568 1.91 -16.55 16.16
C LEU A 568 0.40 -16.58 16.44
N TRP A 569 -0.10 -17.78 16.73
CA TRP A 569 -1.51 -18.02 17.06
C TRP A 569 -1.62 -18.66 18.44
N ASP A 570 -2.54 -18.17 19.26
CA ASP A 570 -2.99 -18.85 20.48
C ASP A 570 -4.09 -19.86 20.12
N VAL A 571 -4.03 -21.06 20.69
CA VAL A 571 -4.98 -22.16 20.41
C VAL A 571 -6.01 -22.25 21.54
N ASP A 572 -7.21 -21.75 21.28
CA ASP A 572 -8.35 -21.89 22.20
C ASP A 572 -9.09 -23.20 21.88
N VAL A 573 -8.90 -24.26 22.69
CA VAL A 573 -9.64 -25.52 22.51
C VAL A 573 -11.10 -25.35 22.91
N VAL A 574 -12.03 -25.62 21.97
CA VAL A 574 -13.49 -25.47 22.18
C VAL A 574 -14.14 -26.81 22.49
N GLU A 575 -13.73 -27.87 21.79
CA GLU A 575 -14.20 -29.23 22.03
C GLU A 575 -13.01 -30.15 22.25
N ILE A 576 -13.08 -30.98 23.28
CA ILE A 576 -12.06 -31.99 23.60
C ILE A 576 -12.50 -33.34 23.01
N ARG A 577 -11.56 -34.08 22.42
CA ARG A 577 -11.78 -35.47 22.02
C ARG A 577 -11.94 -36.32 23.28
N GLN A 578 -13.11 -36.93 23.49
CA GLN A 578 -13.23 -37.98 24.48
C GLN A 578 -12.33 -39.15 24.07
N GLY A 579 -11.39 -39.51 24.93
CA GLY A 579 -10.64 -40.74 24.75
C GLY A 579 -11.58 -41.93 24.87
N SER A 580 -11.58 -42.83 23.88
CA SER A 580 -12.22 -44.13 24.03
C SER A 580 -11.68 -44.83 25.29
N PRO A 581 -12.50 -45.57 26.05
CA PRO A 581 -11.99 -46.48 27.08
C PRO A 581 -10.90 -47.39 26.48
N PRO A 582 -9.89 -47.81 27.28
CA PRO A 582 -8.82 -48.65 26.77
C PRO A 582 -9.40 -49.94 26.19
N LYS A 583 -9.26 -50.11 24.88
CA LYS A 583 -9.73 -51.30 24.17
C LYS A 583 -8.77 -52.44 24.50
N VAL A 584 -9.11 -53.20 25.55
CA VAL A 584 -8.35 -54.39 25.97
C VAL A 584 -8.28 -55.35 24.79
N SER A 585 -7.06 -55.70 24.39
CA SER A 585 -6.82 -56.77 23.42
C SER A 585 -7.13 -58.11 24.08
N GLN A 586 -8.27 -58.70 23.76
CA GLN A 586 -8.50 -60.12 23.96
C GLN A 586 -8.68 -60.80 22.61
N SER A 587 -7.81 -61.77 22.37
CA SER A 587 -7.81 -62.69 21.24
C SER A 587 -8.96 -63.70 21.37
N GLU A 588 -9.55 -64.02 20.22
CA GLU A 588 -10.16 -65.31 19.84
C GLU A 588 -10.63 -66.26 20.97
N SER A 589 -11.96 -66.42 21.07
CA SER A 589 -12.55 -67.76 21.02
C SER A 589 -13.91 -67.71 20.32
N LEU A 590 -14.23 -68.80 19.64
CA LEU A 590 -15.52 -69.05 18.98
C LEU A 590 -16.63 -69.29 20.03
N GLU A 591 -17.89 -69.11 19.65
CA GLU A 591 -18.91 -70.18 19.45
C GLU A 591 -20.29 -69.52 19.13
N ASP A 592 -21.22 -70.29 18.60
CA ASP A 592 -22.49 -69.85 18.00
C ASP A 592 -23.57 -69.39 19.02
N ASP A 593 -24.59 -68.61 18.61
CA ASP A 593 -25.88 -69.20 18.20
C ASP A 593 -27.02 -68.22 17.75
N VAL A 594 -27.79 -68.73 16.79
CA VAL A 594 -29.14 -68.40 16.26
C VAL A 594 -29.94 -67.08 16.54
N ASN A 595 -30.32 -66.46 15.40
CA ASN A 595 -31.71 -66.19 14.95
C ASN A 595 -32.56 -65.03 15.55
N SER A 596 -32.76 -63.96 14.76
CA SER A 596 -34.10 -63.62 14.19
C SER A 596 -34.07 -62.47 13.18
N SER A 597 -34.72 -62.69 12.04
CA SER A 597 -34.99 -61.68 11.00
C SER A 597 -36.11 -60.71 11.36
N SER A 598 -36.07 -59.46 10.89
CA SER A 598 -37.12 -58.89 9.99
C SER A 598 -36.84 -57.45 9.57
N PHE A 599 -37.05 -57.17 8.27
CA PHE A 599 -37.06 -55.84 7.66
C PHE A 599 -38.35 -55.08 8.00
N ARG A 600 -38.32 -53.73 8.11
CA ARG A 600 -39.36 -52.83 7.53
C ARG A 600 -38.81 -51.41 7.26
N LEU A 601 -38.96 -50.96 6.01
CA LEU A 601 -39.03 -49.55 5.61
C LEU A 601 -40.46 -49.06 5.79
N MET A 602 -40.68 -47.88 6.39
CA MET A 602 -41.84 -47.02 6.08
C MET A 602 -41.59 -45.56 6.49
N SER A 603 -41.89 -44.64 5.57
CA SER A 603 -42.10 -43.21 5.84
C SER A 603 -43.54 -42.96 6.29
N PRO A 604 -43.84 -41.86 7.00
CA PRO A 604 -45.17 -41.26 7.01
C PRO A 604 -45.19 -39.86 6.37
N ALA A 605 -46.27 -39.57 5.64
CA ALA A 605 -46.61 -38.25 5.15
C ALA A 605 -47.53 -37.48 6.13
N PHE A 606 -47.72 -36.19 5.84
CA PHE A 606 -48.44 -35.18 6.61
C PHE A 606 -49.90 -35.52 7.01
N PRO A 607 -50.39 -34.89 8.09
CA PRO A 607 -51.73 -34.32 8.15
C PRO A 607 -51.69 -32.78 8.01
N ASN A 608 -52.75 -32.22 7.42
CA ASN A 608 -52.92 -30.78 7.16
C ASN A 608 -54.22 -30.30 7.84
N VAL A 609 -54.22 -29.10 8.45
CA VAL A 609 -55.29 -28.08 8.42
C VAL A 609 -54.94 -26.88 9.34
N GLN A 610 -55.27 -25.70 8.84
CA GLN A 610 -54.99 -24.32 9.28
C GLN A 610 -55.94 -23.78 10.39
N PRO A 611 -55.98 -22.47 10.72
CA PRO A 611 -54.93 -21.42 10.80
C PRO A 611 -54.94 -20.61 12.12
N GLY A 612 -53.86 -19.87 12.42
CA GLY A 612 -53.98 -18.64 13.24
C GLY A 612 -52.71 -18.11 13.92
N GLY A 613 -52.34 -16.84 13.64
CA GLY A 613 -51.71 -15.96 14.63
C GLY A 613 -50.19 -15.73 14.59
N LEU A 614 -49.77 -14.73 13.79
CA LEU A 614 -48.60 -13.84 13.98
C LEU A 614 -47.15 -14.37 13.95
N SER A 615 -46.25 -13.46 13.53
CA SER A 615 -44.78 -13.48 13.64
C SER A 615 -44.03 -14.15 12.48
N ASP A 616 -44.00 -13.47 11.33
CA ASP A 616 -43.02 -13.72 10.26
C ASP A 616 -41.69 -13.02 10.60
N ASP A 617 -40.69 -13.79 11.00
CA ASP A 617 -39.28 -13.42 10.86
C ASP A 617 -38.48 -14.69 10.53
N SER A 618 -38.30 -14.95 9.23
CA SER A 618 -37.50 -16.05 8.73
C SER A 618 -36.24 -15.52 8.01
N PRO A 619 -35.05 -16.11 8.24
CA PRO A 619 -33.81 -15.57 7.69
C PRO A 619 -33.80 -15.68 6.17
N ARG A 620 -33.52 -14.55 5.49
CA ARG A 620 -33.52 -14.47 4.03
C ARG A 620 -32.55 -15.48 3.43
N LYS A 621 -33.10 -16.45 2.69
CA LYS A 621 -32.32 -17.32 1.79
C LYS A 621 -31.61 -16.44 0.76
N SER A 622 -30.33 -16.69 0.52
CA SER A 622 -29.55 -15.98 -0.50
C SER A 622 -30.11 -16.25 -1.90
N GLU A 623 -30.72 -15.23 -2.49
CA GLU A 623 -31.29 -15.24 -3.83
C GLU A 623 -30.16 -15.35 -4.88
N GLY A 624 -30.24 -16.35 -5.75
CA GLY A 624 -29.25 -16.56 -6.81
C GLY A 624 -29.37 -15.53 -7.93
N ARG A 625 -28.40 -15.51 -8.84
CA ARG A 625 -28.53 -14.74 -10.10
C ARG A 625 -29.67 -15.34 -10.93
N LEU A 626 -30.54 -14.50 -11.49
CA LEU A 626 -31.52 -14.92 -12.48
C LEU A 626 -30.85 -15.06 -13.87
N ILE A 627 -30.98 -16.24 -14.47
CA ILE A 627 -30.50 -16.53 -15.84
C ILE A 627 -31.71 -16.67 -16.74
N TYR A 628 -31.76 -15.88 -17.81
CA TYR A 628 -32.66 -16.08 -18.95
C TYR A 628 -31.90 -16.79 -20.05
N TYR A 629 -32.47 -17.85 -20.65
CA TYR A 629 -31.86 -18.54 -21.77
C TYR A 629 -32.81 -18.68 -22.95
N ASN A 630 -32.26 -18.63 -24.16
CA ASN A 630 -32.94 -19.01 -25.39
C ASN A 630 -32.12 -20.10 -26.09
N VAL A 631 -32.78 -21.11 -26.66
CA VAL A 631 -32.11 -22.11 -27.51
C VAL A 631 -32.10 -21.58 -28.95
N ALA A 632 -30.94 -21.61 -29.60
CA ALA A 632 -30.80 -21.23 -31.01
C ALA A 632 -31.18 -22.37 -31.95
N ASP A 633 -31.70 -22.05 -33.13
CA ASP A 633 -32.04 -23.03 -34.16
C ASP A 633 -30.80 -23.62 -34.88
N ASP A 634 -31.03 -24.55 -35.80
CA ASP A 634 -29.98 -25.19 -36.62
C ASP A 634 -29.17 -24.21 -37.49
N TYR A 635 -29.63 -22.96 -37.63
CA TYR A 635 -28.98 -21.89 -38.37
C TYR A 635 -28.37 -20.81 -37.44
N GLY A 636 -28.53 -20.94 -36.12
CA GLY A 636 -28.03 -20.00 -35.12
C GLY A 636 -28.93 -18.79 -34.87
N ASN A 637 -30.16 -18.78 -35.39
CA ASN A 637 -31.12 -17.71 -35.12
C ASN A 637 -31.83 -17.92 -33.77
N VAL A 638 -32.25 -16.81 -33.17
CA VAL A 638 -32.97 -16.78 -31.90
C VAL A 638 -34.21 -15.89 -32.06
N ASN A 639 -35.37 -16.38 -31.61
CA ASN A 639 -36.60 -15.59 -31.64
C ASN A 639 -36.65 -14.63 -30.43
N ASP A 640 -36.31 -13.36 -30.65
CA ASP A 640 -36.31 -12.32 -29.61
C ASP A 640 -37.70 -11.83 -29.19
N ALA A 641 -38.77 -12.24 -29.89
CA ALA A 641 -40.12 -11.77 -29.61
C ALA A 641 -40.76 -12.45 -28.38
N VAL A 642 -40.11 -13.45 -27.80
CA VAL A 642 -40.57 -14.19 -26.63
C VAL A 642 -39.50 -14.09 -25.54
N GLU A 643 -39.89 -13.68 -24.33
CA GLU A 643 -38.99 -13.69 -23.17
C GLU A 643 -38.69 -15.14 -22.79
N GLY A 644 -37.42 -15.53 -22.90
CA GLY A 644 -36.98 -16.91 -22.73
C GLY A 644 -37.21 -17.47 -21.33
N PRO A 645 -37.25 -18.81 -21.15
CA PRO A 645 -37.31 -19.42 -19.83
C PRO A 645 -36.17 -18.93 -18.92
N SER A 646 -36.45 -18.89 -17.62
CA SER A 646 -35.46 -18.42 -16.64
C SER A 646 -35.41 -19.27 -15.37
N PHE A 647 -34.23 -19.33 -14.76
CA PHE A 647 -33.98 -20.03 -13.50
C PHE A 647 -33.01 -19.27 -12.61
N GLN A 648 -33.07 -19.54 -11.30
CA GLN A 648 -32.05 -19.04 -10.37
C GLN A 648 -30.80 -19.93 -10.43
N PHE A 649 -29.65 -19.28 -10.64
CA PHE A 649 -28.33 -19.88 -10.65
C PHE A 649 -27.51 -19.38 -9.46
N LYS A 650 -26.90 -20.31 -8.73
CA LYS A 650 -26.07 -20.02 -7.55
C LYS A 650 -24.58 -20.31 -7.77
N GLY A 651 -24.22 -20.87 -8.92
CA GLY A 651 -22.84 -21.07 -9.31
C GLY A 651 -22.16 -19.78 -9.77
N HIS A 652 -20.86 -19.91 -10.00
CA HIS A 652 -19.95 -18.85 -10.39
C HIS A 652 -19.09 -19.27 -11.59
N GLY A 653 -18.93 -20.58 -11.81
CA GLY A 653 -18.31 -21.15 -12.99
C GLY A 653 -19.20 -21.07 -14.23
N LEU A 654 -18.58 -20.88 -15.40
CA LEU A 654 -19.24 -21.10 -16.67
C LEU A 654 -19.53 -22.60 -16.89
N GLU A 655 -18.67 -23.48 -16.38
CA GLU A 655 -18.82 -24.94 -16.43
C GLU A 655 -20.09 -25.39 -15.69
N GLU A 656 -20.26 -24.96 -14.43
CA GLU A 656 -21.47 -25.15 -13.62
C GLU A 656 -22.75 -24.62 -14.31
N LEU A 657 -22.66 -23.49 -15.03
CA LEU A 657 -23.78 -22.93 -15.79
C LEU A 657 -24.08 -23.76 -17.03
N THR A 658 -23.05 -24.30 -17.68
CA THR A 658 -23.18 -25.15 -18.88
C THR A 658 -23.79 -26.50 -18.52
N GLU A 659 -23.35 -27.11 -17.43
CA GLU A 659 -23.93 -28.35 -16.88
C GLU A 659 -25.42 -28.15 -16.57
N LYS A 660 -25.77 -27.11 -15.81
CA LYS A 660 -27.18 -26.83 -15.51
C LYS A 660 -28.01 -26.47 -16.76
N LEU A 661 -27.45 -25.77 -17.74
CA LEU A 661 -28.16 -25.51 -19.00
C LEU A 661 -28.36 -26.79 -19.82
N ALA A 662 -27.44 -27.75 -19.76
CA ALA A 662 -27.62 -29.07 -20.39
C ALA A 662 -28.74 -29.87 -19.69
N GLU A 663 -28.81 -29.85 -18.35
CA GLU A 663 -29.90 -30.46 -17.58
C GLU A 663 -31.27 -29.83 -17.92
N GLU A 664 -31.38 -28.49 -17.91
CA GLU A 664 -32.64 -27.76 -18.12
C GLU A 664 -33.12 -27.80 -19.60
N THR A 665 -32.21 -28.01 -20.57
CA THR A 665 -32.56 -28.11 -22.00
C THR A 665 -32.62 -29.54 -22.53
N GLY A 666 -32.05 -30.52 -21.82
CA GLY A 666 -31.89 -31.90 -22.29
C GLY A 666 -30.93 -32.05 -23.47
N LEU A 667 -30.04 -31.06 -23.70
CA LEU A 667 -29.12 -31.02 -24.85
C LEU A 667 -27.69 -31.40 -24.44
N GLU A 668 -27.12 -32.39 -25.12
CA GLU A 668 -25.72 -32.77 -24.97
C GLU A 668 -24.79 -31.87 -25.82
N ASN A 669 -23.58 -31.62 -25.33
CA ASN A 669 -22.54 -30.83 -26.01
C ASN A 669 -23.03 -29.44 -26.48
N ILE A 670 -23.48 -28.60 -25.53
CA ILE A 670 -23.93 -27.22 -25.79
C ILE A 670 -22.80 -26.19 -25.70
N ILE A 671 -22.96 -25.09 -26.45
CA ILE A 671 -22.13 -23.89 -26.35
C ILE A 671 -22.98 -22.77 -25.75
N VAL A 672 -22.54 -22.20 -24.63
CA VAL A 672 -23.21 -21.06 -23.98
C VAL A 672 -22.65 -19.75 -24.56
N CYS A 673 -23.48 -19.07 -25.35
CA CYS A 673 -23.17 -17.77 -25.93
C CYS A 673 -23.86 -16.64 -25.17
N SER A 674 -23.32 -15.43 -25.29
CA SER A 674 -24.08 -14.21 -25.00
C SER A 674 -24.20 -13.37 -26.28
N ARG A 675 -25.15 -12.43 -26.29
CA ARG A 675 -25.48 -11.65 -27.48
C ARG A 675 -25.09 -10.19 -27.29
N ASN A 676 -24.35 -9.64 -28.25
CA ASN A 676 -23.96 -8.25 -28.22
C ASN A 676 -25.15 -7.36 -28.60
N ARG A 677 -25.60 -6.51 -27.68
CA ARG A 677 -26.76 -5.62 -27.85
C ARG A 677 -26.61 -4.59 -28.97
N VAL A 678 -25.40 -4.35 -29.49
CA VAL A 678 -25.12 -3.32 -30.51
C VAL A 678 -25.16 -3.88 -31.94
N ASN A 679 -24.75 -5.14 -32.14
CA ASN A 679 -24.67 -5.74 -33.49
C ASN A 679 -25.44 -7.07 -33.63
N GLY A 680 -26.12 -7.52 -32.58
CA GLY A 680 -26.92 -8.74 -32.56
C GLY A 680 -26.13 -10.05 -32.64
N LYS A 681 -24.79 -10.03 -32.78
CA LYS A 681 -23.98 -11.24 -32.91
C LYS A 681 -23.87 -12.00 -31.59
N LEU A 682 -23.89 -13.32 -31.70
CA LEU A 682 -23.55 -14.25 -30.62
C LEU A 682 -22.03 -14.33 -30.47
N TYR A 683 -21.56 -14.41 -29.23
CA TYR A 683 -20.17 -14.71 -28.89
C TYR A 683 -20.14 -15.77 -27.79
N PRO A 684 -19.28 -16.80 -27.89
CA PRO A 684 -19.18 -17.82 -26.85
C PRO A 684 -18.65 -17.19 -25.56
N LEU A 685 -19.30 -17.50 -24.43
CA LEU A 685 -18.71 -17.22 -23.14
C LEU A 685 -17.48 -18.13 -22.98
N ARG A 686 -16.34 -17.54 -22.59
CA ARG A 686 -15.07 -18.25 -22.33
C ARG A 686 -14.40 -17.84 -21.02
N LEU A 687 -15.02 -16.90 -20.30
CA LEU A 687 -14.54 -16.36 -19.03
C LEU A 687 -15.50 -16.77 -17.91
N SER A 688 -15.01 -16.83 -16.68
CA SER A 688 -15.84 -16.99 -15.48
C SER A 688 -16.91 -15.90 -15.41
N LEU A 689 -18.04 -16.23 -14.80
CA LEU A 689 -19.16 -15.31 -14.72
C LEU A 689 -18.81 -14.08 -13.86
N PRO A 690 -19.34 -12.87 -14.16
CA PRO A 690 -19.08 -11.69 -13.34
C PRO A 690 -19.53 -11.90 -11.88
N PRO A 691 -18.81 -11.39 -10.86
CA PRO A 691 -19.04 -11.70 -9.45
C PRO A 691 -20.24 -10.99 -8.80
N ASN A 692 -21.16 -10.43 -9.59
CA ASN A 692 -22.39 -9.78 -9.12
C ASN A 692 -23.60 -10.69 -9.36
N ASN A 693 -24.62 -10.68 -8.50
CA ASN A 693 -25.86 -11.46 -8.75
C ASN A 693 -26.76 -10.84 -9.85
N ALA A 694 -26.20 -10.02 -10.75
CA ALA A 694 -26.91 -9.31 -11.79
C ALA A 694 -27.47 -10.26 -12.86
N THR A 695 -28.76 -10.11 -13.18
CA THR A 695 -29.48 -10.90 -14.19
C THR A 695 -28.73 -10.98 -15.52
N MET A 696 -28.67 -12.18 -16.11
CA MET A 696 -27.92 -12.45 -17.34
C MET A 696 -28.81 -13.12 -18.39
N HIS A 697 -28.64 -12.73 -19.65
CA HIS A 697 -29.27 -13.37 -20.80
C HIS A 697 -28.21 -14.14 -21.60
N VAL A 698 -28.46 -15.43 -21.84
CA VAL A 698 -27.59 -16.34 -22.58
C VAL A 698 -28.35 -17.00 -23.73
N VAL A 699 -27.59 -17.51 -24.70
CA VAL A 699 -28.11 -18.27 -25.84
C VAL A 699 -27.40 -19.63 -25.84
N VAL A 700 -28.18 -20.70 -25.82
CA VAL A 700 -27.69 -22.08 -25.88
C VAL A 700 -27.66 -22.50 -27.34
N VAL A 701 -26.47 -22.86 -27.86
CA VAL A 701 -26.28 -23.34 -29.22
C VAL A 701 -25.84 -24.80 -29.18
N PRO A 702 -26.60 -25.75 -29.75
CA PRO A 702 -26.14 -27.14 -29.89
C PRO A 702 -24.87 -27.21 -30.75
N SER A 703 -23.87 -27.98 -30.34
CA SER A 703 -22.65 -28.18 -31.17
C SER A 703 -22.92 -28.88 -32.52
N THR A 704 -24.05 -29.55 -32.65
CA THR A 704 -24.56 -30.16 -33.88
C THR A 704 -25.19 -29.17 -34.86
N SER A 705 -25.55 -27.95 -34.41
CA SER A 705 -26.14 -26.90 -35.26
C SER A 705 -25.14 -26.40 -36.30
N ARG A 706 -25.59 -26.16 -37.54
CA ARG A 706 -24.76 -25.53 -38.59
C ARG A 706 -24.36 -24.09 -38.22
N GLY A 707 -25.11 -23.44 -37.33
CA GLY A 707 -24.77 -22.13 -36.77
C GLY A 707 -23.51 -22.11 -35.90
N SER A 708 -23.06 -23.25 -35.37
CA SER A 708 -21.84 -23.33 -34.54
C SER A 708 -20.58 -22.91 -35.32
N TYR A 709 -20.43 -23.40 -36.55
CA TYR A 709 -19.28 -23.12 -37.42
C TYR A 709 -19.23 -21.67 -37.92
N THR A 710 -20.38 -21.06 -38.21
CA THR A 710 -20.45 -19.70 -38.79
C THR A 710 -20.43 -18.59 -37.75
N SER A 711 -20.92 -18.84 -36.52
CA SER A 711 -21.05 -17.80 -35.48
C SER A 711 -19.98 -17.85 -34.39
N CYS A 712 -19.47 -19.04 -34.01
CA CYS A 712 -18.69 -19.21 -32.78
C CYS A 712 -17.19 -19.49 -32.99
N PHE A 713 -16.76 -19.89 -34.19
CA PHE A 713 -15.36 -20.23 -34.49
C PHE A 713 -14.59 -19.16 -35.29
N ASN A 714 -15.25 -18.33 -36.10
CA ASN A 714 -14.61 -17.31 -36.95
C ASN A 714 -14.48 -15.93 -36.28
N SER A 715 -14.05 -15.89 -35.01
CA SER A 715 -13.79 -14.64 -34.28
C SER A 715 -12.51 -14.77 -33.45
N THR A 716 -11.39 -14.74 -34.17
CA THR A 716 -10.05 -14.41 -33.67
C THR A 716 -9.81 -12.91 -33.75
#